data_AF-A0A817W345-F1
#
_entry.id   AF-A0A817W345-F1
#
_cell.length_a   1.000
_cell.length_b   1.000
_cell.length_c   1.000
_cell.angle_alpha   90.00
_cell.angle_beta   90.00
_cell.angle_gamma   90.00
#
_symmetry.space_group_name_H-M   'P 1'
#
loop_
_entity.id
_entity.type
_entity.pdbx_description
1 polymer ?
#
loop_
_entity_poly.entity_id
_entity_poly.type
_entity_poly.pdbx_seq_one_letter_code
_entity_poly.pdbx_strand_id
1 'polypeptide(L)'
;MCSPNLEFQYINPSTQVSLYSQPANESLTPNSIKWTVHQGFMNKSSDGENRTQFKEIANYPDNWFFGRETANFTASNALFLQNSNITFWHFEVVYTFNDVNSSSALDFEINQPPRPGDCSIDPSNGTTSTMFKISCWGWNDTDKIKDFSFYGSSKVRIRLQIVIFLAFLAWTADIGHRVMLGSTTGSTTGSVSSSTFELLLPAGSGDKSSVLVSVQVQDSRNCVTELNITTVSVVTNSNDINELISAIQAAATKNSAVSSNSSLKKLLDNSSPTVVAQLVTTISQTVNQITNNTITTAIATGMPAASIFISPLGGQKIEGSSESANESTIKEYMRLLNDHASTREFLMESVTNTNSSEWGHLLLQASSLARLTQATNQLTRKTCKLASAKCREIAIALNQRATKVSYEDIEMIANQIIPCATNVLSAINMPLQQRGKILELDSSRSGGISEDNNDDTNSELDGANLNSFDSKDEPSHERNIYYQKLAAKKVAMEVKTTLESIAATLKVHLNEGQHMTINTPAVFTAWEAAPRDSLLNKTIVPFENAQIRLPTTLNLNLNSSERISLRSMVQPLAIASASGSQVNNSLSTMISLSAFDFNGMEIQIQANYTHPIELIIPRDPNLTIPDMKLFNVTSIHIPNQQFYFHLIDIAQPNENLTVSLHFEIRPQNRNLNYLFIFKFDGPPQLNTAIKDIDDWYLFCSSNITDDGIHRYFIDNNRTAKHRSVVVGLRELNNTEMCSNNTSAPPIFDQSFKFSSDYELRTFTSGCYYLDPNNNWQSEGLLVGPKTNHTQTQCFSTHLTTFVSGYSNVPCPVIKNPIFLSDDKINVEMNIDRSLYSYQHNSNLSVSYFTQ
;
A
#
# COMPACT_ATOMS: atom_id res chain seq x y z
N MET A 1 37.10 22.23 0.95
CA MET A 1 35.99 21.87 0.03
C MET A 1 36.44 22.12 -1.40
N CYS A 2 35.96 21.36 -2.37
CA CYS A 2 36.33 21.53 -3.78
C CYS A 2 35.09 21.89 -4.59
N SER A 3 35.12 23.02 -5.29
CA SER A 3 34.14 23.38 -6.32
C SER A 3 34.85 23.47 -7.67
N PRO A 4 34.29 22.88 -8.75
CA PRO A 4 34.88 22.99 -10.09
C PRO A 4 34.98 24.44 -10.59
N ASN A 5 34.07 25.31 -10.14
CA ASN A 5 33.97 26.70 -10.55
C ASN A 5 33.99 27.60 -9.30
N LEU A 6 34.84 28.62 -9.29
CA LEU A 6 35.09 29.50 -8.13
C LEU A 6 34.09 30.66 -7.99
N GLU A 7 33.06 30.74 -8.85
CA GLU A 7 32.19 31.93 -9.03
C GLU A 7 30.70 31.63 -8.87
N PHE A 8 30.27 30.96 -7.78
CA PHE A 8 28.88 30.56 -7.46
C PHE A 8 28.37 29.28 -8.15
N GLN A 9 27.59 28.52 -7.38
CA GLN A 9 26.85 27.33 -7.81
C GLN A 9 25.34 27.64 -7.82
N TYR A 10 24.63 27.30 -8.89
CA TYR A 10 23.19 27.56 -8.96
C TYR A 10 22.38 26.40 -8.37
N ILE A 11 21.35 26.73 -7.58
CA ILE A 11 20.48 25.73 -6.96
C ILE A 11 19.01 26.08 -7.19
N ASN A 12 18.19 25.09 -7.50
CA ASN A 12 16.73 25.22 -7.44
C ASN A 12 16.29 25.30 -5.96
N PRO A 13 15.44 26.27 -5.56
CA PRO A 13 14.96 26.39 -4.18
C PRO A 13 14.25 25.15 -3.63
N SER A 14 13.71 24.26 -4.47
CA SER A 14 13.16 22.96 -4.03
C SER A 14 14.23 21.95 -3.59
N THR A 15 15.49 22.17 -3.95
CA THR A 15 16.59 21.24 -3.74
C THR A 15 17.26 21.45 -2.37
N GLN A 16 17.58 20.34 -1.70
CA GLN A 16 18.37 20.33 -0.48
C GLN A 16 19.87 20.41 -0.82
N VAL A 17 20.66 21.15 -0.03
CA VAL A 17 22.11 21.29 -0.26
C VAL A 17 22.86 20.41 0.71
N SER A 18 23.64 19.44 0.21
CA SER A 18 24.60 18.67 1.00
C SER A 18 26.02 19.05 0.63
N LEU A 19 26.82 19.39 1.63
CA LEU A 19 28.21 19.77 1.50
C LEU A 19 29.08 18.78 2.27
N TYR A 20 30.19 18.40 1.67
CA TYR A 20 31.22 17.60 2.29
C TYR A 20 32.49 18.43 2.44
N SER A 21 33.10 18.34 3.62
CA SER A 21 34.35 18.98 3.93
C SER A 21 35.36 17.97 4.45
N GLN A 22 36.62 18.14 4.05
CA GLN A 22 37.73 17.31 4.51
C GLN A 22 38.98 18.20 4.62
N PRO A 23 39.81 18.02 5.65
CA PRO A 23 41.10 18.70 5.73
C PRO A 23 42.02 18.21 4.60
N ALA A 24 42.77 19.13 4.00
CA ALA A 24 43.69 18.80 2.90
C ALA A 24 44.80 17.81 3.30
N ASN A 25 45.08 17.71 4.60
CA ASN A 25 45.99 16.71 5.15
C ASN A 25 45.17 15.71 6.00
N GLU A 26 45.02 14.49 5.51
CA GLU A 26 44.22 13.43 6.16
C GLU A 26 44.79 12.95 7.50
N SER A 27 46.05 13.27 7.80
CA SER A 27 46.72 12.86 9.04
C SER A 27 46.44 13.78 10.25
N LEU A 28 45.69 14.88 10.07
CA LEU A 28 45.32 15.80 11.15
C LEU A 28 43.87 15.55 11.61
N THR A 29 43.70 15.23 12.88
CA THR A 29 42.38 15.15 13.54
C THR A 29 41.98 16.52 14.08
N PRO A 30 40.86 17.12 13.62
CA PRO A 30 40.39 18.40 14.17
C PRO A 30 39.83 18.23 15.58
N ASN A 31 39.97 19.27 16.40
CA ASN A 31 39.35 19.37 17.72
C ASN A 31 37.85 19.65 17.60
N SER A 32 37.46 20.48 16.63
CA SER A 32 36.05 20.77 16.33
C SER A 32 35.86 21.18 14.87
N ILE A 33 34.68 20.90 14.34
CA ILE A 33 34.21 21.36 13.04
C ILE A 33 32.97 22.23 13.31
N LYS A 34 32.83 23.36 12.60
CA LYS A 34 31.65 24.22 12.72
C LYS A 34 31.25 24.77 11.36
N TRP A 35 29.97 24.64 11.03
CA TRP A 35 29.37 25.27 9.85
C TRP A 35 28.62 26.55 10.20
N THR A 36 28.92 27.61 9.45
CA THR A 36 28.24 28.92 9.49
C THR A 36 27.57 29.18 8.14
N VAL A 37 26.37 29.75 8.20
CA VAL A 37 25.53 30.01 7.02
C VAL A 37 25.18 31.48 7.00
N HIS A 38 25.36 32.08 5.82
CA HIS A 38 25.19 33.50 5.62
C HIS A 38 24.28 33.76 4.43
N GLN A 39 23.46 34.80 4.54
CA GLN A 39 22.62 35.31 3.45
C GLN A 39 23.28 36.51 2.79
N GLY A 40 23.19 36.61 1.47
CA GLY A 40 23.73 37.73 0.69
C GLY A 40 22.63 38.57 0.03
N PHE A 41 22.93 39.85 -0.21
CA PHE A 41 22.10 40.77 -1.01
C PHE A 41 22.93 41.45 -2.10
N MET A 42 22.29 41.73 -3.24
CA MET A 42 22.87 42.54 -4.32
C MET A 42 22.59 44.03 -4.08
N ASN A 43 23.62 44.84 -3.83
CA ASN A 43 23.52 46.29 -3.89
C ASN A 43 23.63 46.76 -5.34
N LYS A 44 22.50 47.11 -5.96
CA LYS A 44 22.50 47.80 -7.25
C LYS A 44 22.86 49.28 -7.07
N SER A 45 24.12 49.58 -6.74
CA SER A 45 24.69 50.91 -6.98
C SER A 45 25.53 50.83 -8.26
N SER A 46 25.17 51.69 -9.21
CA SER A 46 25.74 51.82 -10.56
C SER A 46 27.26 51.97 -10.56
N ASP A 47 27.87 51.29 -11.53
CA ASP A 47 29.29 51.24 -11.92
C ASP A 47 30.20 50.27 -11.14
N GLY A 48 30.26 49.04 -11.66
CA GLY A 48 31.37 48.10 -11.42
C GLY A 48 31.01 46.88 -10.57
N GLU A 49 31.42 45.71 -11.05
CA GLU A 49 31.13 44.37 -10.55
C GLU A 49 31.26 44.16 -9.02
N ASN A 50 30.26 43.42 -8.51
CA ASN A 50 30.25 42.56 -7.32
C ASN A 50 30.79 43.10 -6.00
N ARG A 51 29.88 43.30 -5.02
CA ARG A 51 30.07 42.80 -3.64
C ARG A 51 28.73 42.38 -3.02
N THR A 52 28.42 41.09 -3.07
CA THR A 52 27.43 40.45 -2.17
C THR A 52 27.95 40.57 -0.74
N GLN A 53 27.27 41.33 0.11
CA GLN A 53 27.60 41.36 1.53
C GLN A 53 26.84 40.24 2.24
N PHE A 54 27.57 39.25 2.72
CA PHE A 54 27.02 38.14 3.48
C PHE A 54 26.84 38.51 4.96
N LYS A 55 25.64 38.27 5.50
CA LYS A 55 25.34 38.41 6.93
C LYS A 55 25.14 37.04 7.55
N GLU A 56 25.94 36.72 8.57
CA GLU A 56 25.79 35.49 9.35
C GLU A 56 24.41 35.45 10.01
N ILE A 57 23.78 34.28 9.98
CA ILE A 57 22.45 34.10 10.53
C ILE A 57 22.55 33.29 11.83
N ALA A 58 22.59 34.00 12.95
CA ALA A 58 22.79 33.40 14.27
C ALA A 58 21.53 32.76 14.89
N ASN A 59 20.32 33.01 14.36
CA ASN A 59 19.04 32.74 15.04
C ASN A 59 18.03 31.94 14.20
N TYR A 60 18.46 30.98 13.39
CA TYR A 60 17.51 30.05 12.76
C TYR A 60 17.33 28.76 13.58
N PRO A 61 16.13 28.17 13.58
CA PRO A 61 15.90 26.91 14.25
C PRO A 61 16.81 25.81 13.66
N ASP A 62 17.35 24.94 14.53
CA ASP A 62 18.25 23.84 14.14
C ASP A 62 17.59 22.84 13.17
N ASN A 63 16.27 22.89 12.99
CA ASN A 63 15.54 21.99 12.09
C ASN A 63 15.85 22.19 10.59
N TRP A 64 16.56 23.25 10.19
CA TRP A 64 16.98 23.45 8.80
C TRP A 64 18.35 22.89 8.48
N PHE A 65 19.13 22.52 9.50
CA PHE A 65 20.54 22.20 9.32
C PHE A 65 20.88 20.88 10.01
N PHE A 66 21.51 19.98 9.26
CA PHE A 66 21.99 18.71 9.76
C PHE A 66 23.52 18.69 9.68
N GLY A 67 24.18 18.15 10.70
CA GLY A 67 25.64 17.99 10.70
C GLY A 67 26.44 19.30 10.82
N ARG A 68 25.93 20.32 11.52
CA ARG A 68 26.64 21.58 11.75
C ARG A 68 28.01 21.43 12.42
N GLU A 69 28.24 20.33 13.13
CA GLU A 69 29.48 20.03 13.84
C GLU A 69 30.25 18.85 13.22
N THR A 70 29.90 18.43 12.01
CA THR A 70 30.51 17.29 11.33
C THR A 70 31.05 17.69 9.95
N ALA A 71 31.80 16.78 9.33
CA ALA A 71 32.31 16.95 7.97
C ALA A 71 31.20 16.99 6.91
N ASN A 72 30.07 16.33 7.18
CA ASN A 72 28.88 16.27 6.32
C ASN A 72 27.84 17.27 6.81
N PHE A 73 27.57 18.30 6.03
CA PHE A 73 26.57 19.31 6.37
C PHE A 73 25.45 19.31 5.35
N THR A 74 24.21 19.41 5.83
CA THR A 74 23.05 19.51 4.96
C THR A 74 22.15 20.67 5.37
N ALA A 75 21.79 21.52 4.41
CA ALA A 75 20.77 22.56 4.55
C ALA A 75 19.49 22.16 3.82
N SER A 76 18.39 22.05 4.57
CA SER A 76 17.03 21.71 4.08
C SER A 76 16.54 22.69 3.00
N ASN A 77 15.80 22.20 2.01
CA ASN A 77 15.12 23.06 1.02
C ASN A 77 14.13 24.06 1.66
N ALA A 78 13.60 23.75 2.84
CA ALA A 78 12.75 24.65 3.62
C ALA A 78 13.44 25.99 3.92
N LEU A 79 14.77 25.99 4.07
CA LEU A 79 15.57 27.21 4.22
C LEU A 79 15.36 28.16 3.04
N PHE A 80 15.43 27.64 1.81
CA PHE A 80 15.35 28.44 0.59
C PHE A 80 13.90 28.81 0.27
N LEU A 81 12.95 27.88 0.42
CA LEU A 81 11.54 28.11 0.16
C LEU A 81 10.94 29.17 1.10
N GLN A 82 11.29 29.16 2.38
CA GLN A 82 10.78 30.12 3.36
C GLN A 82 11.47 31.48 3.27
N ASN A 83 12.64 31.55 2.61
CA ASN A 83 13.42 32.77 2.43
C ASN A 83 13.62 33.09 0.95
N SER A 84 12.56 32.97 0.15
CA SER A 84 12.60 33.14 -1.32
C SER A 84 13.07 34.52 -1.79
N ASN A 85 13.03 35.54 -0.92
CA ASN A 85 13.58 36.87 -1.19
C ASN A 85 15.13 36.91 -1.23
N ILE A 86 15.80 35.85 -0.77
CA ILE A 86 17.25 35.76 -0.67
C ILE A 86 17.79 34.92 -1.82
N THR A 87 18.55 35.55 -2.70
CA THR A 87 19.11 34.89 -3.88
C THR A 87 20.51 34.34 -3.66
N PHE A 88 21.27 34.83 -2.69
CA PHE A 88 22.66 34.41 -2.47
C PHE A 88 22.86 33.80 -1.09
N TRP A 89 23.55 32.67 -1.04
CA TRP A 89 23.89 31.96 0.20
C TRP A 89 25.36 31.61 0.23
N HIS A 90 25.97 31.76 1.40
CA HIS A 90 27.36 31.42 1.65
C HIS A 90 27.42 30.41 2.79
N PHE A 91 28.05 29.28 2.53
CA PHE A 91 28.24 28.20 3.49
C PHE A 91 29.72 28.09 3.79
N GLU A 92 30.10 28.43 5.01
CA GLU A 92 31.48 28.37 5.50
C GLU A 92 31.61 27.24 6.52
N VAL A 93 32.70 26.48 6.39
CA VAL A 93 33.12 25.49 7.38
C VAL A 93 34.43 25.93 8.01
N VAL A 94 34.51 25.84 9.33
CA VAL A 94 35.68 26.17 10.14
C VAL A 94 36.14 24.92 10.89
N TYR A 95 37.35 24.48 10.60
CA TYR A 95 38.06 23.43 11.33
C TYR A 95 38.97 24.08 12.37
N THR A 96 38.85 23.65 13.62
CA THR A 96 39.73 24.07 14.72
C THR A 96 40.70 22.93 15.03
N PHE A 97 42.00 23.21 14.95
CA PHE A 97 43.08 22.33 15.40
C PHE A 97 43.72 22.93 16.66
N ASN A 98 44.69 22.24 17.26
CA ASN A 98 45.31 22.70 18.52
C ASN A 98 45.85 24.13 18.46
N ASP A 99 46.44 24.53 17.33
CA ASP A 99 47.14 25.82 17.22
C ASP A 99 46.64 26.70 16.07
N VAL A 100 45.73 26.21 15.20
CA VAL A 100 45.32 26.89 13.97
C VAL A 100 43.85 26.62 13.65
N ASN A 101 43.14 27.64 13.19
CA ASN A 101 41.84 27.49 12.53
C ASN A 101 42.02 27.54 11.02
N SER A 102 41.34 26.65 10.31
CA SER A 102 41.27 26.65 8.85
C SER A 102 39.82 26.76 8.44
N SER A 103 39.49 27.65 7.50
CA SER A 103 38.15 27.72 6.93
C SER A 103 38.14 27.53 5.42
N SER A 104 36.97 27.17 4.90
CA SER A 104 36.68 27.03 3.47
C SER A 104 35.22 27.39 3.28
N ALA A 105 34.85 27.95 2.13
CA ALA A 105 33.47 28.32 1.86
C ALA A 105 33.03 27.96 0.44
N LEU A 106 31.71 27.84 0.26
CA LEU A 106 31.04 27.71 -1.03
C LEU A 106 29.88 28.69 -1.10
N ASP A 107 29.78 29.34 -2.26
CA ASP A 107 28.75 30.30 -2.56
C ASP A 107 27.71 29.72 -3.53
N PHE A 108 26.44 30.00 -3.24
CA PHE A 108 25.33 29.54 -4.04
C PHE A 108 24.40 30.68 -4.43
N GLU A 109 23.85 30.58 -5.64
CA GLU A 109 22.78 31.43 -6.14
C GLU A 109 21.50 30.62 -6.33
N ILE A 110 20.41 31.04 -5.69
CA ILE A 110 19.11 30.40 -5.78
C ILE A 110 18.45 30.83 -7.08
N ASN A 111 18.26 29.86 -7.96
CA ASN A 111 17.60 30.05 -9.23
C ASN A 111 16.18 30.57 -9.01
N GLN A 112 15.79 31.56 -9.80
CA GLN A 112 14.45 32.13 -9.74
C GLN A 112 13.55 31.40 -10.72
N PRO A 113 12.28 31.15 -10.37
CA PRO A 113 11.36 30.49 -11.28
C PRO A 113 11.00 31.39 -12.48
N PRO A 114 10.54 30.81 -13.60
CA PRO A 114 10.11 31.56 -14.78
C PRO A 114 9.17 32.70 -14.43
N ARG A 115 9.45 33.90 -14.98
CA ARG A 115 8.55 35.04 -14.77
C ARG A 115 7.18 34.72 -15.37
N PRO A 116 6.09 34.92 -14.61
CA PRO A 116 4.75 34.55 -15.07
C PRO A 116 4.42 35.22 -16.40
N GLY A 117 4.22 34.39 -17.42
CA GLY A 117 3.51 34.78 -18.63
C GLY A 117 2.02 34.50 -18.50
N ASP A 118 1.30 34.58 -19.61
CA ASP A 118 -0.11 34.23 -19.69
C ASP A 118 -0.32 33.02 -20.59
N CYS A 119 -1.42 32.31 -20.37
CA CYS A 119 -1.90 31.27 -21.27
C CYS A 119 -3.41 31.40 -21.46
N SER A 120 -3.90 31.05 -22.65
CA SER A 120 -5.32 30.94 -22.97
C SER A 120 -5.64 29.60 -23.61
N ILE A 121 -6.87 29.11 -23.45
CA ILE A 121 -7.36 27.89 -24.06
C ILE A 121 -8.62 28.16 -24.90
N ASP A 122 -8.69 27.56 -26.10
CA ASP A 122 -9.82 27.65 -27.02
C ASP A 122 -10.08 26.28 -27.69
N PRO A 123 -11.34 25.83 -27.84
CA PRO A 123 -12.58 26.45 -27.37
C PRO A 123 -12.79 26.32 -25.86
N SER A 124 -13.67 27.13 -25.27
CA SER A 124 -14.03 27.03 -23.85
C SER A 124 -14.99 25.88 -23.53
N ASN A 125 -15.60 25.29 -24.56
CA ASN A 125 -16.53 24.17 -24.47
C ASN A 125 -16.18 23.14 -25.55
N GLY A 126 -16.24 21.87 -25.20
CA GLY A 126 -16.04 20.78 -26.15
C GLY A 126 -16.43 19.42 -25.59
N THR A 127 -16.02 18.38 -26.31
CA THR A 127 -16.18 16.98 -25.93
C THR A 127 -14.82 16.32 -25.70
N THR A 128 -14.82 15.08 -25.22
CA THR A 128 -13.62 14.23 -25.08
C THR A 128 -12.87 13.94 -26.39
N SER A 129 -13.44 14.30 -27.54
CA SER A 129 -12.80 14.20 -28.86
C SER A 129 -12.48 15.57 -29.48
N THR A 130 -12.78 16.67 -28.78
CA THR A 130 -12.46 18.03 -29.24
C THR A 130 -10.99 18.33 -28.97
N MET A 131 -10.28 18.78 -30.02
CA MET A 131 -8.91 19.26 -29.87
C MET A 131 -8.93 20.69 -29.30
N PHE A 132 -8.30 20.88 -28.14
CA PHE A 132 -8.18 22.18 -27.50
C PHE A 132 -6.82 22.78 -27.80
N LYS A 133 -6.83 24.05 -28.15
CA LYS A 133 -5.66 24.85 -28.47
C LYS A 133 -5.29 25.72 -27.27
N ILE A 134 -4.14 25.45 -26.66
CA ILE A 134 -3.56 26.28 -25.62
C ILE A 134 -2.50 27.17 -26.23
N SER A 135 -2.62 28.48 -26.04
CA SER A 135 -1.62 29.46 -26.46
C SER A 135 -1.00 30.08 -25.21
N CYS A 136 0.33 30.06 -25.10
CA CYS A 136 1.07 30.67 -24.00
C CYS A 136 2.05 31.72 -24.54
N TRP A 137 2.15 32.87 -23.88
CA TRP A 137 3.00 34.00 -24.29
C TRP A 137 3.53 34.76 -23.07
N GLY A 138 4.58 35.55 -23.28
CA GLY A 138 5.11 36.44 -22.25
C GLY A 138 5.94 35.75 -21.16
N TRP A 139 6.12 34.43 -21.25
CA TRP A 139 7.02 33.68 -20.38
C TRP A 139 8.47 34.03 -20.70
N ASN A 140 9.21 34.43 -19.67
CA ASN A 140 10.59 34.87 -19.80
C ASN A 140 11.40 34.37 -18.61
N ASP A 141 12.54 33.77 -18.91
CA ASP A 141 13.45 33.25 -17.91
C ASP A 141 14.91 33.41 -18.37
N THR A 142 15.78 33.85 -17.47
CA THR A 142 17.20 34.07 -17.78
C THR A 142 17.91 32.78 -18.16
N ASP A 143 17.43 31.65 -17.65
CA ASP A 143 17.96 30.31 -17.83
C ASP A 143 17.20 29.51 -18.89
N LYS A 144 16.28 30.16 -19.60
CA LYS A 144 15.44 29.61 -20.68
C LYS A 144 14.39 28.61 -20.19
N ILE A 145 13.30 28.56 -20.94
CA ILE A 145 12.18 27.64 -20.67
C ILE A 145 12.51 26.24 -21.20
N LYS A 146 12.55 25.25 -20.30
CA LYS A 146 12.81 23.84 -20.61
C LYS A 146 11.60 23.15 -21.19
N ASP A 147 10.42 23.30 -20.58
CA ASP A 147 9.18 22.66 -21.02
C ASP A 147 7.91 23.30 -20.46
N PHE A 148 6.79 22.96 -21.11
CA PHE A 148 5.44 23.22 -20.65
C PHE A 148 4.76 21.89 -20.36
N SER A 149 4.20 21.75 -19.16
CA SER A 149 3.49 20.55 -18.72
C SER A 149 2.08 20.92 -18.31
N PHE A 150 1.07 20.27 -18.92
CA PHE A 150 -0.34 20.62 -18.77
C PHE A 150 -1.06 19.59 -17.92
N TYR A 151 -1.93 20.08 -17.03
CA TYR A 151 -2.71 19.26 -16.11
C TYR A 151 -4.18 19.62 -16.12
N GLY A 152 -5.02 18.60 -16.04
CA GLY A 152 -6.45 18.72 -15.82
C GLY A 152 -6.80 18.30 -14.39
N SER A 153 -7.60 19.11 -13.71
CA SER A 153 -8.19 18.74 -12.42
C SER A 153 -9.70 18.85 -12.49
N SER A 154 -10.37 17.96 -11.76
CA SER A 154 -11.82 17.86 -11.65
C SER A 154 -12.26 18.25 -10.24
N LYS A 155 -13.47 18.80 -10.10
CA LYS A 155 -14.02 19.13 -8.76
C LYS A 155 -14.36 17.84 -8.02
N VAL A 156 -13.70 17.59 -6.90
CA VAL A 156 -14.01 16.46 -6.03
C VAL A 156 -14.84 16.94 -4.84
N ARG A 157 -15.90 16.19 -4.48
CA ARG A 157 -16.61 16.42 -3.22
C ARG A 157 -15.76 15.89 -2.08
N ILE A 158 -15.13 16.78 -1.31
CA ILE A 158 -14.43 16.41 -0.08
C ILE A 158 -15.46 16.40 1.06
N ARG A 159 -15.71 15.24 1.67
CA ARG A 159 -16.42 15.15 2.95
C ARG A 159 -15.39 15.24 4.08
N LEU A 160 -15.19 16.43 4.65
CA LEU A 160 -14.43 16.57 5.90
C LEU A 160 -15.36 16.22 7.08
N GLN A 161 -15.04 15.16 7.82
CA GLN A 161 -15.69 14.85 9.10
C GLN A 161 -14.97 15.59 10.24
N ILE A 162 -15.15 16.90 10.34
CA ILE A 162 -15.02 17.61 11.61
C ILE A 162 -16.27 18.49 11.73
N VAL A 163 -17.26 17.99 12.47
CA VAL A 163 -18.41 18.69 13.05
C VAL A 163 -18.79 20.01 12.35
N ILE A 164 -19.44 19.90 11.19
CA ILE A 164 -20.49 20.78 10.60
C ILE A 164 -20.73 20.26 9.17
N PHE A 165 -21.99 19.98 8.84
CA PHE A 165 -22.46 19.58 7.51
C PHE A 165 -22.30 20.73 6.49
N LEU A 166 -21.08 21.04 6.08
CA LEU A 166 -20.80 21.87 4.91
C LEU A 166 -19.86 21.10 3.99
N ALA A 167 -20.44 20.45 2.96
CA ALA A 167 -19.66 19.88 1.87
C ALA A 167 -19.05 21.04 1.06
N PHE A 168 -17.80 21.40 1.34
CA PHE A 168 -17.06 22.34 0.51
C PHE A 168 -16.63 21.66 -0.78
N LEU A 169 -17.08 22.21 -1.91
CA LEU A 169 -16.52 21.88 -3.22
C LEU A 169 -15.17 22.60 -3.36
N ALA A 170 -14.08 21.88 -3.16
CA ALA A 170 -12.73 22.38 -3.39
C ALA A 170 -12.11 21.68 -4.61
N TRP A 171 -11.32 22.42 -5.39
CA TRP A 171 -10.40 21.79 -6.34
C TRP A 171 -9.32 21.06 -5.57
N THR A 172 -8.91 19.87 -6.01
CA THR A 172 -7.88 19.10 -5.32
C THR A 172 -6.53 19.81 -5.49
N ALA A 173 -5.96 20.32 -4.40
CA ALA A 173 -4.57 20.80 -4.38
C ALA A 173 -3.55 19.63 -4.42
N ASP A 174 -4.03 18.40 -4.24
CA ASP A 174 -3.23 17.18 -4.27
C ASP A 174 -2.79 16.83 -5.71
N ILE A 175 -1.47 16.73 -5.92
CA ILE A 175 -0.82 16.37 -7.18
C ILE A 175 -1.27 14.97 -7.64
N GLY A 176 -1.59 14.05 -6.71
CA GLY A 176 -2.09 12.70 -7.02
C GLY A 176 -3.45 12.67 -7.74
N HIS A 177 -4.21 13.76 -7.68
CA HIS A 177 -5.55 13.86 -8.27
C HIS A 177 -5.56 14.64 -9.60
N ARG A 178 -4.44 15.25 -9.98
CA ARG A 178 -4.27 15.89 -11.29
C ARG A 178 -4.02 14.84 -12.36
N VAL A 179 -4.48 15.14 -13.56
CA VAL A 179 -4.31 14.30 -14.75
C VAL A 179 -3.34 15.00 -15.65
N MET A 180 -2.18 14.39 -15.91
CA MET A 180 -1.28 14.94 -16.92
C MET A 180 -1.94 14.85 -18.29
N LEU A 181 -2.06 15.98 -18.96
CA LEU A 181 -2.67 16.11 -20.28
C LEU A 181 -1.61 16.04 -21.38
N GLY A 182 -0.42 16.54 -21.12
CA GLY A 182 0.68 16.51 -22.08
C GLY A 182 1.86 17.31 -21.58
N SER A 183 3.01 17.10 -22.21
CA SER A 183 4.20 17.92 -22.02
C SER A 183 4.85 18.15 -23.37
N THR A 184 5.49 19.30 -23.52
CA THR A 184 6.21 19.68 -24.73
C THR A 184 7.52 20.34 -24.36
N THR A 185 8.57 20.03 -25.10
CA THR A 185 9.86 20.72 -24.99
C THR A 185 9.70 22.21 -25.31
N GLY A 186 10.27 23.04 -24.44
CA GLY A 186 10.22 24.49 -24.48
C GLY A 186 11.16 25.09 -25.53
N SER A 187 11.16 26.41 -25.61
CA SER A 187 12.01 27.14 -26.55
C SER A 187 13.48 27.16 -26.09
N THR A 188 14.42 26.95 -27.01
CA THR A 188 15.86 27.15 -26.75
C THR A 188 16.25 28.63 -26.58
N THR A 189 15.30 29.55 -26.77
CA THR A 189 15.44 31.00 -26.56
C THR A 189 14.90 31.41 -25.17
N GLY A 190 15.61 32.30 -24.47
CA GLY A 190 15.26 32.74 -23.10
C GLY A 190 13.88 33.41 -22.92
N SER A 191 13.21 33.74 -24.03
CA SER A 191 11.83 34.25 -24.03
C SER A 191 10.96 33.45 -24.99
N VAL A 192 9.71 33.21 -24.58
CA VAL A 192 8.67 32.60 -25.40
C VAL A 192 7.70 33.70 -25.85
N SER A 193 7.82 34.11 -27.12
CA SER A 193 6.98 35.16 -27.70
C SER A 193 5.54 34.70 -27.93
N SER A 194 5.34 33.46 -28.41
CA SER A 194 4.04 32.79 -28.48
C SER A 194 4.25 31.31 -28.83
N SER A 195 3.75 30.40 -27.98
CA SER A 195 3.71 28.96 -28.25
C SER A 195 2.27 28.47 -28.25
N THR A 196 1.97 27.53 -29.12
CA THR A 196 0.64 26.95 -29.29
C THR A 196 0.72 25.44 -29.19
N PHE A 197 -0.20 24.86 -28.42
CA PHE A 197 -0.25 23.44 -28.11
C PHE A 197 -1.65 22.90 -28.37
N GLU A 198 -1.73 21.68 -28.90
CA GLU A 198 -2.99 20.98 -29.15
C GLU A 198 -3.09 19.77 -28.23
N LEU A 199 -4.17 19.70 -27.45
CA LEU A 199 -4.37 18.67 -26.43
C LEU A 199 -5.83 18.19 -26.44
N LEU A 200 -6.03 16.91 -26.18
CA LEU A 200 -7.33 16.38 -25.80
C LEU A 200 -7.52 16.46 -24.29
N LEU A 201 -8.70 16.89 -23.85
CA LEU A 201 -9.04 17.01 -22.44
C LEU A 201 -9.93 15.85 -21.98
N PRO A 202 -9.77 15.37 -20.73
CA PRO A 202 -10.68 14.42 -20.14
C PRO A 202 -12.05 15.05 -19.89
N ALA A 203 -13.08 14.22 -19.72
CA ALA A 203 -14.39 14.72 -19.36
C ALA A 203 -14.37 15.35 -17.95
N GLY A 204 -15.03 16.50 -17.81
CA GLY A 204 -15.13 17.18 -16.53
C GLY A 204 -16.22 16.62 -15.63
N SER A 205 -16.08 16.87 -14.33
CA SER A 205 -16.99 16.38 -13.29
C SER A 205 -18.00 17.43 -12.82
N GLY A 206 -19.16 16.99 -12.32
CA GLY A 206 -20.20 17.84 -11.72
C GLY A 206 -21.17 18.47 -12.73
N ASP A 207 -22.08 19.31 -12.27
CA ASP A 207 -23.25 19.82 -13.05
C ASP A 207 -22.88 20.60 -14.32
N LYS A 208 -21.63 21.08 -14.43
CA LYS A 208 -21.12 21.83 -15.58
C LYS A 208 -20.02 21.10 -16.37
N SER A 209 -19.74 19.83 -16.04
CA SER A 209 -18.65 19.05 -16.65
C SER A 209 -17.33 19.85 -16.75
N SER A 210 -16.96 20.52 -15.66
CA SER A 210 -15.85 21.48 -15.66
C SER A 210 -14.51 20.80 -15.36
N VAL A 211 -13.50 21.08 -16.18
CA VAL A 211 -12.09 20.75 -15.95
C VAL A 211 -11.33 22.05 -15.72
N LEU A 212 -10.61 22.17 -14.60
CA LEU A 212 -9.64 23.24 -14.39
C LEU A 212 -8.33 22.82 -15.06
N VAL A 213 -7.90 23.60 -16.06
CA VAL A 213 -6.64 23.38 -16.77
C VAL A 213 -5.58 24.27 -16.16
N SER A 214 -4.47 23.68 -15.76
CA SER A 214 -3.28 24.37 -15.27
C SER A 214 -2.06 24.02 -16.12
N VAL A 215 -1.12 24.95 -16.19
CA VAL A 215 0.17 24.76 -16.83
C VAL A 215 1.28 24.92 -15.80
N GLN A 216 2.24 24.03 -15.84
CA GLN A 216 3.52 24.16 -15.15
C GLN A 216 4.56 24.48 -16.21
N VAL A 217 5.27 25.59 -16.01
CA VAL A 217 6.36 26.04 -16.88
C VAL A 217 7.64 25.83 -16.12
N GLN A 218 8.53 25.02 -16.68
CA GLN A 218 9.80 24.67 -16.07
C GLN A 218 10.94 25.34 -16.83
N ASP A 219 11.93 25.89 -16.12
CA ASP A 219 13.17 26.38 -16.73
C ASP A 219 14.24 25.29 -16.88
N SER A 220 15.36 25.61 -17.53
CA SER A 220 16.49 24.69 -17.72
C SER A 220 17.19 24.26 -16.42
N ARG A 221 16.85 24.87 -15.29
CA ARG A 221 17.35 24.56 -13.95
C ARG A 221 16.27 23.97 -13.04
N ASN A 222 15.17 23.52 -13.64
CA ASN A 222 14.05 22.80 -13.04
C ASN A 222 13.18 23.61 -12.06
N CYS A 223 13.33 24.94 -11.99
CA CYS A 223 12.37 25.75 -11.24
C CYS A 223 11.05 25.84 -12.00
N VAL A 224 9.95 25.76 -11.25
CA VAL A 224 8.61 25.64 -11.83
C VAL A 224 7.77 26.85 -11.44
N THR A 225 7.10 27.44 -12.42
CA THR A 225 5.98 28.36 -12.20
C THR A 225 4.70 27.68 -12.63
N GLU A 226 3.71 27.67 -11.74
CA GLU A 226 2.38 27.11 -12.04
C GLU A 226 1.36 28.23 -12.27
N LEU A 227 0.58 28.10 -13.33
CA LEU A 227 -0.52 29.00 -13.67
C LEU A 227 -1.81 28.20 -13.90
N ASN A 228 -2.87 28.57 -13.20
CA ASN A 228 -4.22 28.13 -13.54
C ASN A 228 -4.69 28.92 -14.77
N ILE A 229 -4.93 28.24 -15.88
CA ILE A 229 -5.35 28.88 -17.14
C ILE A 229 -6.81 29.35 -16.97
N THR A 230 -7.75 28.40 -17.10
CA THR A 230 -9.18 28.63 -16.94
C THR A 230 -9.88 27.30 -16.67
N THR A 231 -11.18 27.36 -16.37
CA THR A 231 -12.05 26.18 -16.36
C THR A 231 -12.73 26.02 -17.72
N VAL A 232 -12.65 24.82 -18.29
CA VAL A 232 -13.25 24.44 -19.57
C VAL A 232 -14.37 23.43 -19.35
N SER A 233 -15.45 23.52 -20.12
CA SER A 233 -16.52 22.52 -20.10
C SER A 233 -16.23 21.41 -21.10
N VAL A 234 -16.00 20.20 -20.61
CA VAL A 234 -15.69 19.03 -21.45
C VAL A 234 -16.68 17.93 -21.17
N VAL A 235 -17.60 17.70 -22.11
CA VAL A 235 -18.66 16.69 -21.98
C VAL A 235 -18.17 15.35 -22.52
N THR A 236 -18.48 14.26 -21.83
CA THR A 236 -18.27 12.90 -22.37
C THR A 236 -19.03 12.74 -23.67
N ASN A 237 -18.36 12.35 -24.76
CA ASN A 237 -19.05 11.83 -25.93
C ASN A 237 -19.51 10.39 -25.67
N SER A 238 -20.54 10.24 -24.83
CA SER A 238 -21.00 8.95 -24.31
C SER A 238 -21.36 7.98 -25.43
N ASN A 239 -21.91 8.46 -26.54
CA ASN A 239 -22.27 7.61 -27.67
C ASN A 239 -21.04 7.00 -28.35
N ASP A 240 -20.00 7.81 -28.61
CA ASP A 240 -18.77 7.36 -29.27
C ASP A 240 -17.93 6.45 -28.36
N ILE A 241 -17.90 6.75 -27.05
CA ILE A 241 -17.27 5.87 -26.04
C ILE A 241 -18.04 4.55 -25.93
N ASN A 242 -19.37 4.59 -25.84
CA ASN A 242 -20.19 3.37 -25.74
C ASN A 242 -20.13 2.53 -27.03
N GLU A 243 -20.07 3.15 -28.20
CA GLU A 243 -19.86 2.47 -29.48
C GLU A 243 -18.51 1.76 -29.51
N LEU A 244 -17.43 2.43 -29.08
CA LEU A 244 -16.11 1.83 -28.98
C LEU A 244 -16.10 0.65 -27.99
N ILE A 245 -16.65 0.84 -26.79
CA ILE A 245 -16.76 -0.22 -25.76
C ILE A 245 -17.53 -1.42 -26.31
N SER A 246 -18.68 -1.19 -26.95
CA SER A 246 -19.51 -2.26 -27.54
C SER A 246 -18.77 -3.01 -28.67
N ALA A 247 -18.00 -2.30 -29.49
CA ALA A 247 -17.19 -2.91 -30.54
C ALA A 247 -16.05 -3.77 -29.95
N ILE A 248 -15.40 -3.31 -28.88
CA ILE A 248 -14.37 -4.07 -28.17
C ILE A 248 -14.97 -5.35 -27.57
N GLN A 249 -16.14 -5.25 -26.94
CA GLN A 249 -16.86 -6.41 -26.36
C GLN A 249 -17.21 -7.45 -27.43
N ALA A 250 -17.76 -7.00 -28.57
CA ALA A 250 -18.12 -7.89 -29.67
C ALA A 250 -16.90 -8.62 -30.25
N ALA A 251 -15.76 -7.92 -30.32
CA ALA A 251 -14.49 -8.46 -30.79
C ALA A 251 -13.88 -9.47 -29.79
N ALA A 252 -13.92 -9.16 -28.49
CA ALA A 252 -13.42 -10.03 -27.43
C ALA A 252 -14.17 -11.37 -27.39
N THR A 253 -15.50 -11.35 -27.56
CA THR A 253 -16.34 -12.55 -27.61
C THR A 253 -16.00 -13.47 -28.79
N LYS A 254 -15.58 -12.88 -29.93
CA LYS A 254 -15.29 -13.60 -31.18
C LYS A 254 -13.81 -13.89 -31.38
N ASN A 255 -12.95 -13.46 -30.45
CA ASN A 255 -11.49 -13.43 -30.61
C ASN A 255 -11.06 -12.83 -31.97
N SER A 256 -11.63 -11.68 -32.33
CA SER A 256 -11.40 -11.00 -33.61
C SER A 256 -10.80 -9.61 -33.42
N ALA A 257 -10.28 -9.01 -34.48
CA ALA A 257 -9.85 -7.61 -34.44
C ALA A 257 -11.03 -6.67 -34.14
N VAL A 258 -10.77 -5.59 -33.39
CA VAL A 258 -11.78 -4.56 -33.09
C VAL A 258 -12.06 -3.74 -34.35
N SER A 259 -13.23 -3.96 -34.97
CA SER A 259 -13.75 -3.12 -36.05
C SER A 259 -14.80 -2.16 -35.49
N SER A 260 -14.51 -0.85 -35.54
CA SER A 260 -15.40 0.21 -35.07
C SER A 260 -15.30 1.41 -36.01
N ASN A 261 -16.44 2.05 -36.29
CA ASN A 261 -16.48 3.32 -37.02
C ASN A 261 -16.32 4.53 -36.10
N SER A 262 -16.21 4.31 -34.77
CA SER A 262 -16.02 5.35 -33.77
C SER A 262 -14.86 6.27 -34.13
N SER A 263 -15.04 7.57 -33.84
CA SER A 263 -13.99 8.56 -34.10
C SER A 263 -12.76 8.30 -33.21
N LEU A 264 -13.01 7.77 -32.00
CA LEU A 264 -11.99 7.36 -31.04
C LEU A 264 -11.12 6.22 -31.55
N LYS A 265 -11.69 5.18 -32.20
CA LYS A 265 -10.89 4.08 -32.78
C LYS A 265 -9.93 4.59 -33.84
N LYS A 266 -10.39 5.47 -34.73
CA LYS A 266 -9.55 6.06 -35.78
C LYS A 266 -8.39 6.87 -35.21
N LEU A 267 -8.65 7.61 -34.13
CA LEU A 267 -7.60 8.37 -33.44
C LEU A 267 -6.61 7.43 -32.71
N LEU A 268 -7.09 6.37 -32.06
CA LEU A 268 -6.21 5.37 -31.43
C LEU A 268 -5.29 4.67 -32.44
N ASP A 269 -5.78 4.38 -33.65
CA ASP A 269 -5.01 3.67 -34.67
C ASP A 269 -3.98 4.56 -35.41
N ASN A 270 -4.25 5.87 -35.57
CA ASN A 270 -3.50 6.73 -36.51
C ASN A 270 -2.88 7.99 -35.89
N SER A 271 -2.89 8.15 -34.57
CA SER A 271 -2.38 9.36 -33.91
C SER A 271 -0.99 9.18 -33.31
N SER A 272 -0.38 10.30 -32.90
CA SER A 272 0.89 10.27 -32.18
C SER A 272 0.76 9.58 -30.81
N PRO A 273 1.85 9.05 -30.23
CA PRO A 273 1.85 8.45 -28.90
C PRO A 273 1.24 9.35 -27.81
N THR A 274 1.41 10.67 -27.94
CA THR A 274 0.85 11.68 -27.03
C THR A 274 -0.68 11.67 -27.07
N VAL A 275 -1.26 11.71 -28.26
CA VAL A 275 -2.72 11.69 -28.45
C VAL A 275 -3.30 10.34 -28.01
N VAL A 276 -2.61 9.23 -28.32
CA VAL A 276 -3.02 7.89 -27.85
C VAL A 276 -3.07 7.84 -26.33
N ALA A 277 -2.03 8.33 -25.64
CA ALA A 277 -1.98 8.34 -24.19
C ALA A 277 -3.06 9.25 -23.55
N GLN A 278 -3.33 10.42 -24.15
CA GLN A 278 -4.43 11.31 -23.74
C GLN A 278 -5.81 10.63 -23.86
N LEU A 279 -6.06 9.96 -25.00
CA LEU A 279 -7.32 9.24 -25.24
C LEU A 279 -7.48 8.08 -24.27
N VAL A 280 -6.44 7.28 -24.08
CA VAL A 280 -6.47 6.15 -23.15
C VAL A 280 -6.73 6.61 -21.73
N THR A 281 -6.08 7.71 -21.30
CA THR A 281 -6.33 8.31 -19.98
C THR A 281 -7.78 8.74 -19.83
N THR A 282 -8.34 9.40 -20.85
CA THR A 282 -9.73 9.88 -20.85
C THR A 282 -10.75 8.74 -20.82
N ILE A 283 -10.56 7.72 -21.66
CA ILE A 283 -11.44 6.54 -21.70
C ILE A 283 -11.34 5.79 -20.37
N SER A 284 -10.13 5.57 -19.85
CA SER A 284 -9.92 4.87 -18.57
C SER A 284 -10.60 5.59 -17.41
N GLN A 285 -10.55 6.92 -17.36
CA GLN A 285 -11.26 7.70 -16.33
C GLN A 285 -12.78 7.52 -16.41
N THR A 286 -13.33 7.52 -17.62
CA THR A 286 -14.77 7.29 -17.83
C THR A 286 -15.15 5.89 -17.35
N VAL A 287 -14.37 4.86 -17.70
CA VAL A 287 -14.59 3.48 -17.24
C VAL A 287 -14.42 3.35 -15.73
N ASN A 288 -13.45 4.05 -15.11
CA ASN A 288 -13.28 4.10 -13.65
C ASN A 288 -14.51 4.70 -12.95
N GLN A 289 -15.09 5.77 -13.51
CA GLN A 289 -16.29 6.40 -12.96
C GLN A 289 -17.51 5.47 -13.05
N ILE A 290 -17.73 4.82 -14.20
CA ILE A 290 -18.79 3.83 -14.37
C ILE A 290 -18.62 2.70 -13.35
N THR A 291 -17.40 2.20 -13.19
CA THR A 291 -17.06 1.12 -12.26
C THR A 291 -17.42 1.46 -10.81
N ASN A 292 -17.10 2.66 -10.34
CA ASN A 292 -17.41 3.08 -8.97
C ASN A 292 -18.92 3.09 -8.70
N ASN A 293 -19.72 3.51 -9.67
CA ASN A 293 -21.18 3.48 -9.57
C ASN A 293 -21.70 2.04 -9.51
N THR A 294 -21.15 1.15 -10.34
CA THR A 294 -21.52 -0.28 -10.35
C THR A 294 -21.15 -0.96 -9.03
N ILE A 295 -19.97 -0.69 -8.47
CA ILE A 295 -19.53 -1.20 -7.15
C ILE A 295 -20.49 -0.74 -6.05
N THR A 296 -20.84 0.56 -6.04
CA THR A 296 -21.75 1.10 -5.01
C THR A 296 -23.13 0.43 -5.08
N THR A 297 -23.64 0.22 -6.30
CA THR A 297 -24.91 -0.47 -6.53
C THR A 297 -24.84 -1.92 -6.07
N ALA A 298 -23.77 -2.63 -6.44
CA ALA A 298 -23.49 -3.99 -6.03
C ALA A 298 -23.53 -4.19 -4.50
N ILE A 299 -22.87 -3.29 -3.76
CA ILE A 299 -22.84 -3.30 -2.29
C ILE A 299 -24.23 -3.02 -1.72
N ALA A 300 -24.95 -2.04 -2.27
CA ALA A 300 -26.32 -1.72 -1.85
C ALA A 300 -27.30 -2.89 -2.05
N THR A 301 -27.02 -3.78 -3.01
CA THR A 301 -27.82 -4.98 -3.30
C THR A 301 -27.36 -6.25 -2.56
N GLY A 302 -26.51 -6.11 -1.53
CA GLY A 302 -26.17 -7.20 -0.62
C GLY A 302 -24.86 -7.94 -0.92
N MET A 303 -24.01 -7.47 -1.86
CA MET A 303 -22.67 -8.05 -2.03
C MET A 303 -21.70 -7.49 -0.98
N PRO A 304 -20.99 -8.34 -0.20
CA PRO A 304 -20.01 -7.86 0.76
C PRO A 304 -18.87 -7.10 0.07
N ALA A 305 -18.58 -5.87 0.50
CA ALA A 305 -17.55 -5.02 -0.11
C ALA A 305 -16.16 -5.72 -0.17
N ALA A 306 -15.77 -6.46 0.88
CA ALA A 306 -14.52 -7.21 0.90
C ALA A 306 -14.44 -8.33 -0.15
N SER A 307 -15.57 -8.79 -0.71
CA SER A 307 -15.61 -9.86 -1.72
C SER A 307 -15.53 -9.37 -3.18
N ILE A 308 -15.68 -8.07 -3.40
CA ILE A 308 -15.81 -7.47 -4.75
C ILE A 308 -14.62 -6.58 -5.15
N PHE A 309 -13.91 -5.99 -4.19
CA PHE A 309 -12.67 -5.24 -4.44
C PHE A 309 -11.76 -5.23 -3.19
N ILE A 310 -10.51 -4.79 -3.40
CA ILE A 310 -9.53 -4.55 -2.34
C ILE A 310 -9.70 -3.12 -1.87
N SER A 311 -9.96 -2.93 -0.57
CA SER A 311 -10.09 -1.58 -0.03
C SER A 311 -8.81 -0.77 -0.27
N PRO A 312 -8.91 0.48 -0.76
CA PRO A 312 -7.75 1.34 -0.89
C PRO A 312 -7.16 1.64 0.49
N LEU A 313 -5.88 2.02 0.53
CA LEU A 313 -5.27 2.56 1.73
C LEU A 313 -6.05 3.80 2.21
N GLY A 314 -6.49 3.76 3.46
CA GLY A 314 -7.33 4.79 4.09
C GLY A 314 -8.78 4.79 3.64
N GLY A 315 -9.21 3.71 2.98
CA GLY A 315 -10.62 3.48 2.73
C GLY A 315 -11.40 3.40 4.05
N GLN A 316 -12.55 4.06 4.09
CA GLN A 316 -13.51 3.85 5.17
C GLN A 316 -14.34 2.60 4.91
N LYS A 317 -14.85 2.01 5.99
CA LYS A 317 -15.82 0.91 5.89
C LYS A 317 -17.03 1.38 5.09
N ILE A 318 -17.40 0.63 4.06
CA ILE A 318 -18.60 0.90 3.27
C ILE A 318 -19.77 0.17 3.92
N GLU A 319 -20.80 0.92 4.31
CA GLU A 319 -22.04 0.34 4.82
C GLU A 319 -22.81 -0.34 3.67
N GLY A 320 -23.01 -1.65 3.79
CA GLY A 320 -23.87 -2.43 2.89
C GLY A 320 -25.23 -2.72 3.53
N SER A 321 -26.22 -3.08 2.71
CA SER A 321 -27.50 -3.58 3.22
C SER A 321 -27.33 -5.00 3.77
N SER A 322 -28.11 -5.35 4.81
CA SER A 322 -28.15 -6.70 5.39
C SER A 322 -29.02 -7.68 4.58
N GLU A 323 -29.39 -7.30 3.34
CA GLU A 323 -30.25 -8.12 2.50
C GLU A 323 -29.43 -9.22 1.78
N SER A 324 -30.03 -10.39 1.60
CA SER A 324 -29.44 -11.47 0.82
C SER A 324 -29.20 -11.02 -0.63
N ALA A 325 -27.98 -11.22 -1.13
CA ALA A 325 -27.59 -10.75 -2.45
C ALA A 325 -28.50 -11.29 -3.57
N ASN A 326 -29.03 -10.39 -4.41
CA ASN A 326 -29.84 -10.75 -5.58
C ASN A 326 -28.94 -11.40 -6.66
N GLU A 327 -29.22 -12.67 -7.01
CA GLU A 327 -28.44 -13.44 -7.98
C GLU A 327 -28.38 -12.78 -9.37
N SER A 328 -29.46 -12.10 -9.79
CA SER A 328 -29.49 -11.37 -11.07
C SER A 328 -28.52 -10.18 -11.07
N THR A 329 -28.39 -9.48 -9.95
CA THR A 329 -27.46 -8.36 -9.79
C THR A 329 -26.01 -8.82 -9.76
N ILE A 330 -25.73 -9.96 -9.12
CA ILE A 330 -24.39 -10.57 -9.14
C ILE A 330 -24.00 -10.93 -10.58
N LYS A 331 -24.90 -11.54 -11.35
CA LYS A 331 -24.65 -11.89 -12.76
C LYS A 331 -24.37 -10.66 -13.60
N GLU A 332 -25.18 -9.61 -13.47
CA GLU A 332 -24.98 -8.36 -14.20
C GLU A 332 -23.67 -7.65 -13.82
N TYR A 333 -23.33 -7.62 -12.53
CA TYR A 333 -22.05 -7.09 -12.06
C TYR A 333 -20.86 -7.84 -12.67
N MET A 334 -20.89 -9.16 -12.67
CA MET A 334 -19.83 -9.99 -13.26
C MET A 334 -19.72 -9.78 -14.76
N ARG A 335 -20.85 -9.62 -15.47
CA ARG A 335 -20.87 -9.29 -16.90
C ARG A 335 -20.15 -7.95 -17.16
N LEU A 336 -20.52 -6.90 -16.42
CA LEU A 336 -19.90 -5.57 -16.53
C LEU A 336 -18.40 -5.58 -16.18
N LEU A 337 -18.01 -6.37 -15.19
CA LEU A 337 -16.59 -6.54 -14.81
C LEU A 337 -15.76 -7.08 -15.98
N ASN A 338 -16.25 -8.13 -16.65
CA ASN A 338 -15.58 -8.73 -17.80
C ASN A 338 -15.56 -7.80 -19.02
N ASP A 339 -16.65 -7.09 -19.28
CA ASP A 339 -16.74 -6.07 -20.33
C ASP A 339 -15.67 -4.98 -20.16
N HIS A 340 -15.52 -4.48 -18.92
CA HIS A 340 -14.50 -3.48 -18.60
C HIS A 340 -13.08 -4.06 -18.71
N ALA A 341 -12.89 -5.33 -18.34
CA ALA A 341 -11.60 -5.99 -18.47
C ALA A 341 -11.13 -6.09 -19.94
N SER A 342 -12.03 -6.46 -20.86
CA SER A 342 -11.72 -6.45 -22.30
C SER A 342 -11.37 -5.05 -22.81
N THR A 343 -12.08 -4.03 -22.33
CA THR A 343 -11.78 -2.62 -22.67
C THR A 343 -10.39 -2.22 -22.18
N ARG A 344 -10.01 -2.58 -20.94
CA ARG A 344 -8.69 -2.29 -20.39
C ARG A 344 -7.56 -2.99 -21.14
N GLU A 345 -7.75 -4.25 -21.51
CA GLU A 345 -6.74 -4.98 -22.25
C GLU A 345 -6.45 -4.32 -23.60
N PHE A 346 -7.49 -3.92 -24.34
CA PHE A 346 -7.34 -3.19 -25.61
C PHE A 346 -6.63 -1.84 -25.46
N LEU A 347 -7.00 -1.05 -24.45
CA LEU A 347 -6.36 0.24 -24.17
C LEU A 347 -4.91 0.06 -23.69
N MET A 348 -4.62 -1.00 -22.93
CA MET A 348 -3.27 -1.31 -22.46
C MET A 348 -2.33 -1.56 -23.64
N GLU A 349 -2.74 -2.41 -24.59
CA GLU A 349 -1.96 -2.68 -25.80
C GLU A 349 -1.65 -1.40 -26.60
N SER A 350 -2.62 -0.50 -26.68
CA SER A 350 -2.48 0.78 -27.39
C SER A 350 -1.38 1.66 -26.79
N VAL A 351 -1.24 1.69 -25.45
CA VAL A 351 -0.19 2.47 -24.75
C VAL A 351 1.16 1.75 -24.80
N THR A 352 1.19 0.44 -24.56
CA THR A 352 2.46 -0.29 -24.42
C THR A 352 3.20 -0.46 -25.74
N ASN A 353 2.51 -0.41 -26.88
CA ASN A 353 3.13 -0.52 -28.22
C ASN A 353 3.86 0.76 -28.68
N THR A 354 3.80 1.84 -27.90
CA THR A 354 4.48 3.09 -28.22
C THR A 354 5.88 3.12 -27.62
N ASN A 355 6.91 3.26 -28.46
CA ASN A 355 8.30 3.40 -28.04
C ASN A 355 8.71 4.87 -28.13
N SER A 356 9.04 5.50 -27.01
CA SER A 356 9.68 6.80 -26.97
C SER A 356 10.67 6.85 -25.82
N SER A 357 11.78 7.54 -26.04
CA SER A 357 12.80 7.76 -25.01
C SER A 357 12.82 9.19 -24.49
N GLU A 358 11.87 10.03 -24.94
CA GLU A 358 11.72 11.41 -24.51
C GLU A 358 11.01 11.50 -23.15
N TRP A 359 11.46 12.41 -22.28
CA TRP A 359 10.98 12.53 -20.91
C TRP A 359 9.48 12.80 -20.78
N GLY A 360 8.97 13.79 -21.53
CA GLY A 360 7.54 14.10 -21.52
C GLY A 360 6.66 12.93 -21.97
N HIS A 361 7.17 12.10 -22.89
CA HIS A 361 6.48 10.89 -23.34
C HIS A 361 6.49 9.79 -22.27
N LEU A 362 7.63 9.55 -21.60
CA LEU A 362 7.73 8.55 -20.53
C LEU A 362 6.78 8.88 -19.37
N LEU A 363 6.71 10.16 -18.99
CA LEU A 363 5.81 10.62 -17.93
C LEU A 363 4.34 10.45 -18.32
N LEU A 364 3.98 10.80 -19.56
CA LEU A 364 2.61 10.65 -20.04
C LEU A 364 2.19 9.18 -20.14
N GLN A 365 3.09 8.30 -20.59
CA GLN A 365 2.89 6.84 -20.58
C GLN A 365 2.70 6.32 -19.16
N ALA A 366 3.57 6.71 -18.22
CA ALA A 366 3.48 6.34 -16.82
C ALA A 366 2.13 6.75 -16.20
N SER A 367 1.69 7.99 -16.45
CA SER A 367 0.38 8.50 -16.03
C SER A 367 -0.76 7.66 -16.61
N SER A 368 -0.70 7.31 -17.89
CA SER A 368 -1.71 6.48 -18.55
C SER A 368 -1.79 5.07 -17.95
N LEU A 369 -0.63 4.46 -17.67
CA LEU A 369 -0.53 3.14 -17.01
C LEU A 369 -1.10 3.16 -15.59
N ALA A 370 -0.79 4.19 -14.80
CA ALA A 370 -1.33 4.36 -13.44
C ALA A 370 -2.87 4.43 -13.46
N ARG A 371 -3.45 5.16 -14.43
CA ARG A 371 -4.92 5.30 -14.59
C ARG A 371 -5.56 4.02 -15.11
N LEU A 372 -4.93 3.31 -16.05
CA LEU A 372 -5.43 2.05 -16.60
C LEU A 372 -5.48 0.93 -15.57
N THR A 373 -4.53 0.92 -14.63
CA THR A 373 -4.39 -0.15 -13.64
C THR A 373 -5.21 0.10 -12.36
N GLN A 374 -5.78 1.29 -12.19
CA GLN A 374 -6.48 1.69 -10.96
C GLN A 374 -7.60 0.72 -10.52
N ALA A 375 -8.39 0.20 -11.47
CA ALA A 375 -9.44 -0.78 -11.16
C ALA A 375 -8.87 -2.21 -11.18
N THR A 376 -8.27 -2.61 -10.06
CA THR A 376 -7.50 -3.86 -9.96
C THR A 376 -8.33 -5.13 -10.23
N ASN A 377 -9.64 -5.12 -9.97
CA ASN A 377 -10.54 -6.25 -10.24
C ASN A 377 -10.91 -6.42 -11.72
N GLN A 378 -10.44 -5.53 -12.60
CA GLN A 378 -10.70 -5.54 -14.05
C GLN A 378 -9.43 -5.82 -14.86
N LEU A 379 -8.30 -6.15 -14.23
CA LEU A 379 -7.07 -6.42 -14.95
C LEU A 379 -6.92 -7.92 -15.21
N THR A 380 -6.87 -8.29 -16.49
CA THR A 380 -6.56 -9.66 -16.91
C THR A 380 -5.10 -10.00 -16.66
N ARG A 381 -4.73 -11.29 -16.69
CA ARG A 381 -3.33 -11.73 -16.61
C ARG A 381 -2.46 -11.07 -17.68
N LYS A 382 -3.01 -10.92 -18.90
CA LYS A 382 -2.32 -10.26 -20.01
C LYS A 382 -2.12 -8.77 -19.76
N THR A 383 -3.17 -8.07 -19.32
CA THR A 383 -3.09 -6.65 -18.91
C THR A 383 -2.03 -6.45 -17.82
N CYS A 384 -2.01 -7.33 -16.82
CA CYS A 384 -1.03 -7.30 -15.74
C CYS A 384 0.41 -7.45 -16.28
N LYS A 385 0.68 -8.48 -17.09
CA LYS A 385 2.01 -8.72 -17.69
C LYS A 385 2.49 -7.55 -18.54
N LEU A 386 1.63 -6.98 -19.38
CA LEU A 386 1.98 -5.84 -20.24
C LEU A 386 2.31 -4.60 -19.40
N ALA A 387 1.48 -4.30 -18.40
CA ALA A 387 1.68 -3.15 -17.53
C ALA A 387 2.93 -3.27 -16.66
N SER A 388 3.18 -4.43 -16.03
CA SER A 388 4.37 -4.64 -15.20
C SER A 388 5.65 -4.59 -16.04
N ALA A 389 5.65 -5.16 -17.24
CA ALA A 389 6.77 -5.07 -18.16
C ALA A 389 7.07 -3.63 -18.57
N LYS A 390 6.04 -2.83 -18.91
CA LYS A 390 6.24 -1.42 -19.29
C LYS A 390 6.66 -0.54 -18.12
N CYS A 391 6.08 -0.74 -16.93
CA CYS A 391 6.49 -0.03 -15.72
C CYS A 391 7.94 -0.39 -15.31
N ARG A 392 8.41 -1.63 -15.58
CA ARG A 392 9.83 -2.02 -15.46
C ARG A 392 10.72 -1.32 -16.49
N GLU A 393 10.31 -1.26 -17.75
CA GLU A 393 11.06 -0.58 -18.82
C GLU A 393 11.29 0.91 -18.50
N ILE A 394 10.25 1.63 -18.08
CA ILE A 394 10.33 3.05 -17.71
C ILE A 394 11.27 3.24 -16.51
N ALA A 395 11.18 2.39 -15.49
CA ALA A 395 12.05 2.45 -14.31
C ALA A 395 13.53 2.20 -14.63
N ILE A 396 13.82 1.26 -15.53
CA ILE A 396 15.19 1.01 -16.00
C ILE A 396 15.72 2.21 -16.79
N ALA A 397 14.90 2.78 -17.68
CA ALA A 397 15.28 3.97 -18.45
C ALA A 397 15.59 5.18 -17.55
N LEU A 398 14.83 5.35 -16.46
CA LEU A 398 15.12 6.33 -15.41
C LEU A 398 16.47 6.09 -14.75
N ASN A 399 16.70 4.86 -14.27
CA ASN A 399 17.92 4.50 -13.55
C ASN A 399 19.19 4.68 -14.41
N GLN A 400 19.13 4.29 -15.69
CA GLN A 400 20.23 4.48 -16.65
C GLN A 400 20.58 5.96 -16.88
N ARG A 401 19.67 6.88 -16.55
CA ARG A 401 19.82 8.31 -16.74
C ARG A 401 19.85 9.07 -15.42
N ALA A 402 19.91 8.42 -14.27
CA ALA A 402 19.78 9.04 -12.95
C ALA A 402 20.62 10.32 -12.82
N THR A 403 21.90 10.29 -13.20
CA THR A 403 22.80 11.46 -13.11
C THR A 403 22.51 12.62 -14.07
N LYS A 404 21.60 12.43 -15.03
CA LYS A 404 21.21 13.41 -16.06
C LYS A 404 19.78 13.92 -15.91
N VAL A 405 19.06 13.45 -14.90
CA VAL A 405 17.64 13.75 -14.68
C VAL A 405 17.52 14.52 -13.38
N SER A 406 16.59 15.47 -13.34
CA SER A 406 16.32 16.21 -12.11
C SER A 406 15.61 15.32 -11.09
N TYR A 407 15.77 15.64 -9.81
CA TYR A 407 15.02 14.96 -8.75
C TYR A 407 13.51 15.12 -8.96
N GLU A 408 13.07 16.30 -9.40
CA GLU A 408 11.67 16.62 -9.67
C GLU A 408 11.08 15.73 -10.78
N ASP A 409 11.80 15.53 -11.89
CA ASP A 409 11.35 14.66 -12.98
C ASP A 409 11.23 13.19 -12.53
N ILE A 410 12.18 12.74 -11.70
CA ILE A 410 12.16 11.39 -11.11
C ILE A 410 10.96 11.23 -10.19
N GLU A 411 10.71 12.21 -9.33
CA GLU A 411 9.59 12.22 -8.41
C GLU A 411 8.25 12.13 -9.16
N MET A 412 8.10 12.90 -10.23
CA MET A 412 6.88 12.91 -11.05
C MET A 412 6.60 11.54 -11.69
N ILE A 413 7.63 10.91 -12.28
CA ILE A 413 7.44 9.59 -12.92
C ILE A 413 7.23 8.50 -11.87
N ALA A 414 8.01 8.50 -10.78
CA ALA A 414 7.89 7.55 -9.69
C ALA A 414 6.49 7.56 -9.07
N ASN A 415 5.89 8.74 -8.90
CA ASN A 415 4.50 8.92 -8.44
C ASN A 415 3.45 8.25 -9.36
N GLN A 416 3.78 7.92 -10.61
CA GLN A 416 2.88 7.22 -11.53
C GLN A 416 3.20 5.73 -11.66
N ILE A 417 4.47 5.36 -11.85
CA ILE A 417 4.85 3.95 -12.10
C ILE A 417 4.76 3.07 -10.86
N ILE A 418 4.90 3.62 -9.66
CA ILE A 418 4.78 2.84 -8.42
C ILE A 418 3.33 2.41 -8.20
N PRO A 419 2.33 3.31 -8.25
CA PRO A 419 0.92 2.90 -8.26
C PRO A 419 0.58 1.92 -9.38
N CYS A 420 1.12 2.10 -10.60
CA CYS A 420 0.98 1.10 -11.67
C CYS A 420 1.42 -0.29 -11.20
N ALA A 421 2.66 -0.39 -10.69
CA ALA A 421 3.27 -1.64 -10.28
C ALA A 421 2.49 -2.30 -9.13
N THR A 422 2.06 -1.53 -8.13
CA THR A 422 1.31 -2.08 -6.98
C THR A 422 -0.14 -2.43 -7.32
N ASN A 423 -0.81 -1.68 -8.20
CA ASN A 423 -2.13 -2.01 -8.71
C ASN A 423 -2.13 -3.36 -9.43
N VAL A 424 -1.15 -3.55 -10.33
CA VAL A 424 -0.98 -4.79 -11.10
C VAL A 424 -0.66 -5.97 -10.19
N LEU A 425 0.20 -5.77 -9.19
CA LEU A 425 0.51 -6.79 -8.19
C LEU A 425 -0.73 -7.16 -7.36
N SER A 426 -1.53 -6.17 -6.97
CA SER A 426 -2.78 -6.41 -6.23
C SER A 426 -3.80 -7.16 -7.09
N ALA A 427 -3.94 -6.78 -8.37
CA ALA A 427 -4.84 -7.42 -9.31
C ALA A 427 -4.52 -8.89 -9.55
N ILE A 428 -3.24 -9.22 -9.79
CA ILE A 428 -2.84 -10.62 -10.08
C ILE A 428 -2.96 -11.52 -8.85
N ASN A 429 -2.78 -10.97 -7.65
CA ASN A 429 -2.90 -11.70 -6.39
C ASN A 429 -4.35 -11.80 -5.90
N MET A 430 -5.25 -10.91 -6.32
CA MET A 430 -6.63 -10.87 -5.84
C MET A 430 -7.36 -12.23 -5.96
N PRO A 431 -7.32 -12.95 -7.10
CA PRO A 431 -7.97 -14.26 -7.19
C PRO A 431 -7.25 -15.34 -6.36
N LEU A 432 -5.92 -15.27 -6.25
CA LEU A 432 -5.12 -16.20 -5.46
C LEU A 432 -5.41 -16.07 -3.95
N GLN A 433 -5.82 -14.88 -3.53
CA GLN A 433 -6.22 -14.54 -2.16
C GLN A 433 -7.73 -14.68 -1.93
N GLN A 434 -8.50 -15.23 -2.89
CA GLN A 434 -9.95 -15.37 -2.82
C GLN A 434 -10.70 -14.04 -2.61
N ARG A 435 -10.08 -12.91 -2.98
CA ARG A 435 -10.65 -11.55 -2.90
C ARG A 435 -11.33 -11.12 -4.20
N GLY A 436 -11.36 -11.99 -5.19
CA GLY A 436 -11.95 -11.76 -6.51
C GLY A 436 -11.99 -13.06 -7.31
N LYS A 437 -12.71 -13.03 -8.43
CA LYS A 437 -12.76 -14.16 -9.37
C LYS A 437 -11.75 -13.98 -10.48
N ILE A 438 -11.30 -15.10 -11.05
CA ILE A 438 -10.57 -15.07 -12.33
C ILE A 438 -11.54 -14.62 -13.42
N LEU A 439 -11.13 -13.63 -14.21
CA LEU A 439 -11.94 -13.05 -15.27
C LEU A 439 -12.22 -14.07 -16.37
N GLU A 440 -13.37 -13.96 -17.03
CA GLU A 440 -13.83 -14.92 -18.06
C GLU A 440 -12.86 -14.98 -19.25
N LEU A 441 -12.26 -13.85 -19.64
CA LEU A 441 -11.27 -13.80 -20.71
C LEU A 441 -10.03 -14.62 -20.37
N ASP A 442 -9.62 -14.61 -19.10
CA ASP A 442 -8.53 -15.43 -18.61
C ASP A 442 -8.96 -16.90 -18.47
N SER A 443 -10.20 -17.13 -18.04
CA SER A 443 -10.77 -18.48 -17.92
C SER A 443 -10.81 -19.20 -19.27
N SER A 444 -11.34 -18.54 -20.31
CA SER A 444 -11.47 -19.10 -21.66
C SER A 444 -10.12 -19.41 -22.29
N ARG A 445 -9.11 -18.55 -22.11
CA ARG A 445 -7.73 -18.76 -22.60
C ARG A 445 -7.03 -19.95 -21.95
N SER A 446 -7.40 -20.34 -20.74
CA SER A 446 -6.83 -21.53 -20.09
C SER A 446 -7.41 -22.85 -20.63
N GLY A 447 -8.62 -22.82 -21.21
CA GLY A 447 -9.29 -24.00 -21.75
C GLY A 447 -8.76 -24.47 -23.10
N GLY A 448 -8.07 -23.60 -23.84
CA GLY A 448 -7.35 -23.95 -25.06
C GLY A 448 -5.93 -24.41 -24.74
N ILE A 449 -5.51 -25.55 -25.30
CA ILE A 449 -4.08 -25.82 -25.46
C ILE A 449 -3.63 -24.89 -26.59
N SER A 450 -3.02 -23.74 -26.28
CA SER A 450 -2.47 -22.85 -27.33
C SER A 450 -1.07 -22.36 -26.98
N GLU A 451 -0.10 -22.89 -27.73
CA GLU A 451 1.05 -22.26 -28.42
C GLU A 451 1.63 -20.90 -27.97
N ASP A 452 1.62 -20.54 -26.68
CA ASP A 452 2.46 -19.44 -26.16
C ASP A 452 3.88 -19.93 -25.79
N ASN A 453 4.40 -20.93 -26.53
CA ASN A 453 5.80 -21.35 -26.48
C ASN A 453 6.62 -20.43 -27.38
N ASN A 454 6.92 -19.22 -26.93
CA ASN A 454 7.99 -18.40 -27.52
C ASN A 454 8.69 -17.48 -26.52
N ASP A 455 8.42 -17.60 -25.21
CA ASP A 455 9.33 -17.04 -24.19
C ASP A 455 10.30 -18.17 -23.78
N ASP A 456 11.44 -18.23 -24.47
CA ASP A 456 12.58 -19.07 -24.11
C ASP A 456 13.01 -18.80 -22.68
N THR A 457 12.85 -19.78 -21.78
CA THR A 457 13.91 -20.34 -20.93
C THR A 457 13.35 -21.40 -19.96
N ASN A 458 13.73 -22.65 -20.22
CA ASN A 458 13.83 -23.79 -19.31
C ASN A 458 12.67 -24.08 -18.33
N SER A 459 11.86 -25.08 -18.69
CA SER A 459 11.36 -26.07 -17.74
C SER A 459 10.77 -27.28 -18.48
N GLU A 460 11.56 -28.34 -18.63
CA GLU A 460 11.06 -29.70 -18.94
C GLU A 460 10.09 -30.25 -17.86
N LEU A 461 9.76 -29.48 -16.80
CA LEU A 461 8.68 -29.79 -15.86
C LEU A 461 7.29 -29.32 -16.33
N ASP A 462 7.19 -28.43 -17.31
CA ASP A 462 5.91 -27.81 -17.69
C ASP A 462 4.99 -28.79 -18.44
N GLY A 463 5.55 -29.81 -19.12
CA GLY A 463 4.77 -30.85 -19.79
C GLY A 463 4.31 -32.01 -18.89
N ALA A 464 4.97 -32.24 -17.74
CA ALA A 464 4.74 -33.42 -16.91
C ALA A 464 3.50 -33.30 -15.99
N ASN A 465 3.15 -32.08 -15.56
CA ASN A 465 1.98 -31.83 -14.69
C ASN A 465 0.68 -31.60 -15.47
N LEU A 466 0.72 -31.34 -16.78
CA LEU A 466 -0.47 -31.08 -17.58
C LEU A 466 -1.25 -32.36 -17.95
N ASN A 467 -0.58 -33.52 -17.94
CA ASN A 467 -1.19 -34.82 -18.23
C ASN A 467 -2.04 -35.38 -17.08
N SER A 468 -2.07 -34.75 -15.90
CA SER A 468 -2.88 -35.23 -14.75
C SER A 468 -4.30 -34.64 -14.69
N PHE A 469 -4.67 -33.71 -15.58
CA PHE A 469 -5.96 -33.01 -15.55
C PHE A 469 -7.02 -33.62 -16.50
N ASP A 470 -6.89 -34.89 -16.88
CA ASP A 470 -7.72 -35.55 -17.91
C ASP A 470 -9.01 -36.21 -17.37
N SER A 471 -9.73 -35.55 -16.46
CA SER A 471 -11.07 -35.94 -16.01
C SER A 471 -12.08 -34.84 -16.34
N LYS A 472 -13.18 -35.18 -17.01
CA LYS A 472 -13.98 -34.26 -17.85
C LYS A 472 -14.80 -33.15 -17.16
N ASP A 473 -14.87 -33.06 -15.82
CA ASP A 473 -15.83 -32.17 -15.16
C ASP A 473 -15.24 -31.10 -14.19
N GLU A 474 -13.96 -31.16 -13.83
CA GLU A 474 -13.26 -30.19 -12.93
C GLU A 474 -11.95 -29.49 -13.43
N PRO A 475 -11.39 -29.72 -14.63
CA PRO A 475 -10.00 -29.35 -14.95
C PRO A 475 -9.79 -27.88 -15.33
N SER A 476 -10.85 -27.08 -15.48
CA SER A 476 -10.75 -25.67 -15.88
C SER A 476 -10.38 -24.74 -14.72
N HIS A 477 -10.78 -25.05 -13.48
CA HIS A 477 -10.52 -24.18 -12.32
C HIS A 477 -9.08 -24.30 -11.84
N GLU A 478 -8.58 -25.53 -11.65
CA GLU A 478 -7.20 -25.78 -11.20
C GLU A 478 -6.18 -25.28 -12.22
N ARG A 479 -6.46 -25.47 -13.52
CA ARG A 479 -5.64 -24.95 -14.61
C ARG A 479 -5.60 -23.43 -14.63
N ASN A 480 -6.73 -22.77 -14.37
CA ASN A 480 -6.77 -21.32 -14.24
C ASN A 480 -5.94 -20.81 -13.06
N ILE A 481 -6.05 -21.45 -11.91
CA ILE A 481 -5.24 -21.13 -10.73
C ILE A 481 -3.74 -21.31 -11.05
N TYR A 482 -3.38 -22.38 -11.76
CA TYR A 482 -2.01 -22.62 -12.19
C TYR A 482 -1.45 -21.47 -13.04
N TYR A 483 -2.14 -21.08 -14.11
CA TYR A 483 -1.71 -19.95 -14.95
C TYR A 483 -1.75 -18.61 -14.21
N GLN A 484 -2.66 -18.45 -13.24
CA GLN A 484 -2.69 -17.28 -12.35
C GLN A 484 -1.42 -17.20 -11.50
N LYS A 485 -0.98 -18.31 -10.89
CA LYS A 485 0.27 -18.38 -10.10
C LYS A 485 1.51 -18.09 -10.96
N LEU A 486 1.58 -18.65 -12.16
CA LEU A 486 2.68 -18.42 -13.10
C LEU A 486 2.79 -16.93 -13.49
N ALA A 487 1.65 -16.31 -13.84
CA ALA A 487 1.58 -14.89 -14.14
C ALA A 487 1.95 -14.03 -12.92
N ALA A 488 1.47 -14.37 -11.72
CA ALA A 488 1.79 -13.68 -10.48
C ALA A 488 3.30 -13.70 -10.18
N LYS A 489 3.98 -14.84 -10.41
CA LYS A 489 5.44 -14.94 -10.24
C LYS A 489 6.21 -13.99 -11.18
N LYS A 490 5.84 -13.95 -12.47
CA LYS A 490 6.46 -13.03 -13.45
C LYS A 490 6.21 -11.56 -13.07
N VAL A 491 4.96 -11.21 -12.78
CA VAL A 491 4.55 -9.86 -12.37
C VAL A 491 5.29 -9.42 -11.10
N ALA A 492 5.37 -10.27 -10.08
CA ALA A 492 6.07 -9.95 -8.83
C ALA A 492 7.56 -9.66 -9.06
N MET A 493 8.22 -10.42 -9.94
CA MET A 493 9.62 -10.18 -10.31
C MET A 493 9.81 -8.85 -11.05
N GLU A 494 8.91 -8.52 -11.98
CA GLU A 494 8.96 -7.25 -12.71
C GLU A 494 8.72 -6.05 -11.78
N VAL A 495 7.73 -6.15 -10.89
CA VAL A 495 7.44 -5.13 -9.87
C VAL A 495 8.61 -4.94 -8.91
N LYS A 496 9.25 -6.02 -8.45
CA LYS A 496 10.47 -5.94 -7.64
C LYS A 496 11.56 -5.16 -8.36
N THR A 497 11.82 -5.49 -9.63
CA THR A 497 12.81 -4.81 -10.46
C THR A 497 12.49 -3.32 -10.65
N THR A 498 11.21 -2.98 -10.85
CA THR A 498 10.73 -1.59 -10.92
C THR A 498 11.08 -0.83 -9.65
N LEU A 499 10.73 -1.36 -8.47
CA LEU A 499 10.98 -0.72 -7.18
C LEU A 499 12.48 -0.57 -6.87
N GLU A 500 13.28 -1.57 -7.21
CA GLU A 500 14.75 -1.53 -7.06
C GLU A 500 15.38 -0.48 -7.99
N SER A 501 14.93 -0.38 -9.24
CA SER A 501 15.43 0.60 -10.20
C SER A 501 15.10 2.04 -9.76
N ILE A 502 13.90 2.27 -9.24
CA ILE A 502 13.52 3.57 -8.67
C ILE A 502 14.32 3.88 -7.43
N ALA A 503 14.49 2.93 -6.51
CA ALA A 503 15.29 3.12 -5.31
C ALA A 503 16.76 3.45 -5.65
N ALA A 504 17.35 2.76 -6.63
CA ALA A 504 18.69 3.05 -7.14
C ALA A 504 18.79 4.45 -7.76
N THR A 505 17.75 4.87 -8.49
CA THR A 505 17.66 6.24 -9.04
C THR A 505 17.60 7.27 -7.91
N LEU A 506 16.66 7.13 -6.98
CA LEU A 506 16.47 8.06 -5.86
C LEU A 506 17.69 8.17 -4.96
N LYS A 507 18.44 7.08 -4.77
CA LYS A 507 19.70 7.09 -4.01
C LYS A 507 20.73 8.09 -4.56
N VAL A 508 20.73 8.36 -5.87
CA VAL A 508 21.61 9.37 -6.49
C VAL A 508 21.22 10.79 -6.07
N HIS A 509 19.95 11.02 -5.74
CA HIS A 509 19.40 12.36 -5.48
C HIS A 509 19.05 12.64 -4.02
N LEU A 510 18.81 11.61 -3.20
CA LEU A 510 18.42 11.78 -1.80
C LEU A 510 19.62 12.09 -0.90
N ASN A 511 19.59 13.28 -0.33
CA ASN A 511 20.56 13.77 0.64
C ASN A 511 20.25 13.31 2.08
N GLU A 512 21.23 13.41 2.99
CA GLU A 512 20.98 13.07 4.40
C GLU A 512 19.87 13.95 4.99
N GLY A 513 18.88 13.33 5.65
CA GLY A 513 17.69 13.99 6.17
C GLY A 513 16.61 14.25 5.12
N GLN A 514 16.87 13.98 3.83
CA GLN A 514 15.86 14.03 2.78
C GLN A 514 15.00 12.78 2.82
N HIS A 515 13.71 12.98 2.57
CA HIS A 515 12.80 11.89 2.29
C HIS A 515 11.97 12.18 1.04
N MET A 516 11.59 11.12 0.35
CA MET A 516 10.59 11.13 -0.69
C MET A 516 9.43 10.28 -0.23
N THR A 517 8.20 10.78 -0.36
CA THR A 517 6.98 10.03 -0.03
C THR A 517 6.05 9.96 -1.21
N ILE A 518 5.56 8.78 -1.51
CA ILE A 518 4.46 8.54 -2.45
C ILE A 518 3.31 8.02 -1.63
N ASN A 519 2.23 8.79 -1.59
CA ASN A 519 1.03 8.48 -0.83
C ASN A 519 -0.15 8.43 -1.79
N THR A 520 -0.60 7.21 -2.13
CA THR A 520 -1.73 6.99 -3.03
C THR A 520 -2.67 5.94 -2.45
N PRO A 521 -3.93 5.88 -2.90
CA PRO A 521 -4.86 4.82 -2.50
C PRO A 521 -4.35 3.38 -2.75
N ALA A 522 -3.40 3.20 -3.67
CA ALA A 522 -2.85 1.90 -4.05
C ALA A 522 -1.62 1.49 -3.23
N VAL A 523 -0.89 2.46 -2.68
CA VAL A 523 0.41 2.26 -2.02
C VAL A 523 0.84 3.51 -1.27
N PHE A 524 1.38 3.30 -0.09
CA PHE A 524 2.28 4.25 0.56
C PHE A 524 3.70 3.73 0.44
N THR A 525 4.64 4.59 0.07
CA THR A 525 6.06 4.28 0.15
C THR A 525 6.85 5.53 0.47
N ALA A 526 7.87 5.39 1.31
CA ALA A 526 8.78 6.46 1.66
C ALA A 526 10.22 5.97 1.58
N TRP A 527 11.08 6.80 1.01
CA TRP A 527 12.53 6.66 1.04
C TRP A 527 13.12 7.74 1.90
N GLU A 528 14.09 7.41 2.73
CA GLU A 528 14.79 8.36 3.58
C GLU A 528 16.28 8.02 3.60
N ALA A 529 17.14 9.00 3.30
CA ALA A 529 18.56 8.85 3.54
C ALA A 529 18.88 9.38 4.94
N ALA A 530 19.36 8.50 5.82
CA ALA A 530 19.54 8.83 7.23
C ALA A 530 20.88 8.29 7.75
N PRO A 531 21.44 8.90 8.82
CA PRO A 531 22.59 8.31 9.50
C PRO A 531 22.15 7.02 10.21
N ARG A 532 23.04 6.03 10.31
CA ARG A 532 22.79 4.75 10.99
C ARG A 532 22.12 4.91 12.37
N ASP A 533 22.65 5.80 13.20
CA ASP A 533 22.19 5.96 14.59
C ASP A 533 20.75 6.50 14.70
N SER A 534 20.23 7.12 13.62
CA SER A 534 18.83 7.56 13.58
C SER A 534 17.83 6.42 13.63
N LEU A 535 18.26 5.17 13.40
CA LEU A 535 17.40 3.98 13.50
C LEU A 535 16.99 3.64 14.93
N LEU A 536 17.83 3.97 15.90
CA LEU A 536 17.61 3.57 17.28
C LEU A 536 16.40 4.31 17.85
N ASN A 537 15.44 3.57 18.42
CA ASN A 537 14.18 4.11 18.96
C ASN A 537 13.33 4.89 17.95
N LYS A 538 13.55 4.68 16.64
CA LYS A 538 12.79 5.36 15.60
C LYS A 538 11.38 4.79 15.48
N THR A 539 10.39 5.68 15.44
CA THR A 539 9.01 5.33 15.12
C THR A 539 8.70 5.83 13.72
N ILE A 540 8.33 4.91 12.84
CA ILE A 540 7.91 5.18 11.46
C ILE A 540 6.41 4.93 11.41
N VAL A 541 5.66 5.95 11.02
CA VAL A 541 4.20 5.88 10.83
C VAL A 541 3.95 6.01 9.33
N PRO A 542 4.05 4.91 8.57
CA PRO A 542 3.94 4.99 7.12
C PRO A 542 2.54 5.45 6.68
N PHE A 543 1.46 4.95 7.30
CA PHE A 543 0.10 5.33 6.87
C PHE A 543 -0.95 5.04 7.94
N GLU A 544 -1.81 6.01 8.27
CA GLU A 544 -2.89 5.89 9.27
C GLU A 544 -2.49 5.12 10.54
N ASN A 545 -3.02 3.90 10.72
CA ASN A 545 -2.83 3.04 11.89
C ASN A 545 -1.64 2.08 11.72
N ALA A 546 -0.99 2.05 10.55
CA ALA A 546 0.22 1.28 10.35
C ALA A 546 1.39 1.93 11.07
N GLN A 547 2.14 1.15 11.83
CA GLN A 547 3.26 1.65 12.62
C GLN A 547 4.40 0.64 12.65
N ILE A 548 5.63 1.13 12.57
CA ILE A 548 6.85 0.37 12.81
C ILE A 548 7.66 1.11 13.86
N ARG A 549 7.96 0.46 14.97
CA ARG A 549 8.75 1.02 16.07
C ARG A 549 9.99 0.18 16.28
N LEU A 550 11.14 0.79 16.01
CA LEU A 550 12.45 0.19 16.22
C LEU A 550 12.84 0.30 17.71
N PRO A 551 13.51 -0.72 18.27
CA PRO A 551 14.01 -0.70 19.64
C PRO A 551 15.19 0.28 19.81
N THR A 552 15.54 0.56 21.06
CA THR A 552 16.74 1.36 21.42
C THR A 552 18.05 0.65 21.12
N THR A 553 18.02 -0.67 20.92
CA THR A 553 19.20 -1.50 20.62
C THR A 553 18.94 -2.35 19.40
N LEU A 554 19.76 -2.19 18.36
CA LEU A 554 19.73 -2.98 17.13
C LEU A 554 21.11 -3.57 16.85
N ASN A 555 21.15 -4.82 16.36
CA ASN A 555 22.38 -5.39 15.84
C ASN A 555 22.52 -5.03 14.36
N LEU A 556 23.42 -4.09 14.07
CA LEU A 556 23.69 -3.59 12.72
C LEU A 556 25.16 -3.88 12.39
N ASN A 557 25.39 -4.72 11.38
CA ASN A 557 26.74 -5.07 10.89
C ASN A 557 27.29 -3.99 9.94
N LEU A 558 27.39 -2.75 10.45
CA LEU A 558 27.88 -1.58 9.71
C LEU A 558 28.90 -0.82 10.57
N ASN A 559 29.63 0.11 9.98
CA ASN A 559 30.40 1.09 10.73
C ASN A 559 29.47 2.23 11.23
N SER A 560 29.89 3.01 12.24
CA SER A 560 29.04 4.06 12.84
C SER A 560 28.84 5.29 11.94
N SER A 561 29.74 5.54 10.99
CA SER A 561 29.73 6.73 10.12
C SER A 561 29.02 6.52 8.77
N GLU A 562 28.43 5.36 8.52
CA GLU A 562 27.85 5.04 7.21
C GLU A 562 26.42 5.58 7.06
N ARG A 563 26.17 6.25 5.93
CA ARG A 563 24.84 6.65 5.48
C ARG A 563 24.05 5.41 5.05
N ILE A 564 22.79 5.36 5.45
CA ILE A 564 21.86 4.30 5.03
C ILE A 564 20.67 4.90 4.28
N SER A 565 20.11 4.13 3.36
CA SER A 565 18.82 4.44 2.73
C SER A 565 17.75 3.53 3.31
N LEU A 566 16.71 4.13 3.88
CA LEU A 566 15.57 3.43 4.44
C LEU A 566 14.41 3.50 3.46
N ARG A 567 13.73 2.37 3.29
CA ARG A 567 12.51 2.27 2.51
C ARG A 567 11.41 1.64 3.35
N SER A 568 10.36 2.41 3.63
CA SER A 568 9.13 1.91 4.25
C SER A 568 8.01 1.85 3.22
N MET A 569 7.24 0.77 3.19
CA MET A 569 6.17 0.58 2.19
C MET A 569 4.94 -0.06 2.83
N VAL A 570 3.75 0.35 2.39
CA VAL A 570 2.46 -0.26 2.76
C VAL A 570 1.64 -0.51 1.50
N GLN A 571 1.07 -1.71 1.39
CA GLN A 571 0.19 -2.11 0.29
C GLN A 571 -1.13 -2.69 0.84
N PRO A 572 -2.26 -2.52 0.14
CA PRO A 572 -3.56 -2.92 0.65
C PRO A 572 -3.82 -4.43 0.63
N LEU A 573 -3.08 -5.20 -0.18
CA LEU A 573 -3.22 -6.65 -0.29
C LEU A 573 -1.87 -7.36 -0.17
N ALA A 574 -1.87 -8.46 0.57
CA ALA A 574 -0.75 -9.39 0.65
C ALA A 574 -0.49 -10.16 -0.66
N ILE A 575 0.79 -10.33 -1.01
CA ILE A 575 1.21 -11.19 -2.12
C ILE A 575 0.88 -12.65 -1.76
N ALA A 576 0.42 -13.42 -2.75
CA ALA A 576 0.18 -14.85 -2.58
C ALA A 576 1.50 -15.61 -2.44
N SER A 577 1.52 -16.61 -1.54
CA SER A 577 2.70 -17.45 -1.32
C SER A 577 3.09 -18.22 -2.59
N ALA A 578 4.38 -18.29 -2.91
CA ALA A 578 4.88 -19.07 -4.05
C ALA A 578 4.60 -20.57 -3.87
N SER A 579 4.73 -21.08 -2.64
CA SER A 579 4.41 -22.46 -2.24
C SER A 579 2.91 -22.80 -2.25
N GLY A 580 2.02 -21.82 -2.40
CA GLY A 580 0.59 -22.00 -2.17
C GLY A 580 0.22 -22.24 -0.69
N SER A 581 1.14 -22.03 0.25
CA SER A 581 0.86 -22.09 1.70
C SER A 581 -0.33 -21.17 2.01
N GLN A 582 -1.45 -21.78 2.45
CA GLN A 582 -2.65 -21.04 2.83
C GLN A 582 -2.37 -20.27 4.11
N VAL A 583 -2.13 -18.97 3.96
CA VAL A 583 -2.11 -18.02 5.05
C VAL A 583 -3.39 -17.22 4.95
N ASN A 584 -4.12 -17.06 6.06
CA ASN A 584 -5.35 -16.27 6.09
C ASN A 584 -5.04 -14.76 6.11
N ASN A 585 -4.29 -14.28 5.11
CA ASN A 585 -3.80 -12.91 5.02
C ASN A 585 -4.49 -12.08 3.93
N SER A 586 -5.53 -12.63 3.31
CA SER A 586 -6.30 -11.99 2.24
C SER A 586 -6.97 -10.68 2.65
N LEU A 587 -7.19 -10.46 3.96
CA LEU A 587 -7.79 -9.26 4.55
C LEU A 587 -6.76 -8.42 5.31
N SER A 588 -5.46 -8.64 5.10
CA SER A 588 -4.39 -7.88 5.74
C SER A 588 -3.71 -6.95 4.76
N THR A 589 -3.38 -5.76 5.25
CA THR A 589 -2.38 -4.91 4.58
C THR A 589 -0.99 -5.53 4.73
N MET A 590 -0.12 -5.25 3.77
CA MET A 590 1.30 -5.62 3.80
C MET A 590 2.11 -4.40 4.23
N ILE A 591 3.07 -4.59 5.13
CA ILE A 591 3.98 -3.54 5.59
C ILE A 591 5.42 -4.03 5.38
N SER A 592 6.28 -3.22 4.77
CA SER A 592 7.69 -3.54 4.56
C SER A 592 8.59 -2.43 5.08
N LEU A 593 9.71 -2.81 5.69
CA LEU A 593 10.80 -1.91 6.02
C LEU A 593 12.11 -2.56 5.63
N SER A 594 12.85 -1.91 4.73
CA SER A 594 14.15 -2.35 4.23
C SER A 594 15.16 -1.22 4.41
N ALA A 595 16.41 -1.59 4.71
CA ALA A 595 17.52 -0.66 4.83
C ALA A 595 18.60 -1.07 3.82
N PHE A 596 19.24 -0.10 3.18
CA PHE A 596 20.26 -0.32 2.16
C PHE A 596 21.52 0.48 2.48
N ASP A 597 22.67 -0.12 2.20
CA ASP A 597 23.97 0.53 2.33
C ASP A 597 24.28 1.48 1.15
N PHE A 598 25.46 2.09 1.17
CA PHE A 598 25.92 2.97 0.10
C PHE A 598 26.21 2.25 -1.22
N ASN A 599 26.29 0.91 -1.25
CA ASN A 599 26.41 0.11 -2.47
C ASN A 599 25.04 -0.31 -3.02
N GLY A 600 23.95 -0.09 -2.26
CA GLY A 600 22.60 -0.52 -2.62
C GLY A 600 22.31 -1.97 -2.21
N MET A 601 23.16 -2.54 -1.36
CA MET A 601 22.96 -3.86 -0.78
C MET A 601 22.04 -3.74 0.44
N GLU A 602 21.10 -4.67 0.57
CA GLU A 602 20.18 -4.70 1.71
C GLU A 602 20.93 -5.05 3.01
N ILE A 603 20.73 -4.23 4.03
CA ILE A 603 21.28 -4.39 5.37
C ILE A 603 20.32 -5.26 6.17
N GLN A 604 20.82 -6.39 6.65
CA GLN A 604 20.08 -7.24 7.57
C GLN A 604 20.05 -6.61 8.96
N ILE A 605 18.87 -6.23 9.43
CA ILE A 605 18.65 -5.64 10.75
C ILE A 605 18.08 -6.71 11.66
N GLN A 606 18.78 -7.01 12.75
CA GLN A 606 18.34 -7.99 13.76
C GLN A 606 18.09 -7.32 15.11
N ALA A 607 17.03 -7.76 15.76
CA ALA A 607 16.60 -7.40 17.10
C ALA A 607 16.47 -8.67 17.96
N ASN A 608 16.32 -8.50 19.27
CA ASN A 608 16.14 -9.60 20.22
C ASN A 608 14.73 -9.58 20.80
N TYR A 609 14.23 -10.71 21.28
CA TYR A 609 12.92 -10.83 21.93
C TYR A 609 12.74 -9.93 23.16
N THR A 610 13.84 -9.52 23.82
CA THR A 610 13.79 -8.58 24.95
C THR A 610 13.55 -7.14 24.52
N HIS A 611 13.99 -6.78 23.32
CA HIS A 611 13.81 -5.46 22.72
C HIS A 611 13.43 -5.65 21.23
N PRO A 612 12.22 -6.16 20.96
CA PRO A 612 11.82 -6.50 19.60
C PRO A 612 11.41 -5.24 18.84
N ILE A 613 11.29 -5.40 17.52
CA ILE A 613 10.67 -4.41 16.63
C ILE A 613 9.16 -4.57 16.77
N GLU A 614 8.46 -3.51 17.16
CA GLU A 614 7.00 -3.50 17.29
C GLU A 614 6.37 -3.01 15.99
N LEU A 615 5.40 -3.77 15.47
CA LEU A 615 4.68 -3.50 14.23
C LEU A 615 3.18 -3.46 14.53
N ILE A 616 2.46 -2.52 13.94
CA ILE A 616 1.00 -2.52 13.89
C ILE A 616 0.59 -2.69 12.43
N ILE A 617 -0.05 -3.82 12.12
CA ILE A 617 -0.48 -4.19 10.77
C ILE A 617 -2.01 -4.03 10.66
N PRO A 618 -2.51 -3.02 9.92
CA PRO A 618 -3.94 -2.84 9.70
C PRO A 618 -4.56 -3.96 8.86
N ARG A 619 -5.84 -4.21 9.08
CA ARG A 619 -6.68 -5.08 8.25
C ARG A 619 -7.56 -4.27 7.31
N ASP A 620 -8.15 -4.95 6.35
CA ASP A 620 -9.10 -4.37 5.42
C ASP A 620 -10.29 -3.76 6.20
N PRO A 621 -10.62 -2.47 5.99
CA PRO A 621 -11.72 -1.79 6.69
C PRO A 621 -13.10 -2.41 6.42
N ASN A 622 -13.24 -3.14 5.31
CA ASN A 622 -14.46 -3.84 4.92
C ASN A 622 -14.52 -5.28 5.47
N LEU A 623 -13.60 -5.67 6.37
CA LEU A 623 -13.67 -6.93 7.11
C LEU A 623 -15.02 -7.04 7.84
N THR A 624 -15.80 -8.07 7.49
CA THR A 624 -17.01 -8.41 8.22
C THR A 624 -16.64 -9.15 9.50
N ILE A 625 -16.96 -8.54 10.64
CA ILE A 625 -16.79 -9.16 11.95
C ILE A 625 -18.07 -9.95 12.26
N PRO A 626 -18.00 -11.27 12.49
CA PRO A 626 -19.18 -12.05 12.86
C PRO A 626 -19.76 -11.59 14.19
N ASP A 627 -21.07 -11.70 14.34
CA ASP A 627 -21.75 -11.43 15.60
C ASP A 627 -21.32 -12.45 16.68
N MET A 628 -21.40 -12.04 17.95
CA MET A 628 -21.14 -12.95 19.06
C MET A 628 -22.26 -13.99 19.16
N LYS A 629 -21.92 -15.24 19.48
CA LYS A 629 -22.89 -16.32 19.62
C LYS A 629 -23.42 -16.36 21.05
N LEU A 630 -24.73 -16.31 21.23
CA LEU A 630 -25.39 -16.45 22.53
C LEU A 630 -25.38 -17.92 23.00
N PHE A 631 -25.02 -18.15 24.26
CA PHE A 631 -25.03 -19.45 24.93
C PHE A 631 -26.01 -19.47 26.10
N ASN A 632 -27.11 -20.21 25.95
CA ASN A 632 -28.20 -20.32 26.93
C ASN A 632 -27.86 -21.32 28.07
N VAL A 633 -26.81 -21.03 28.83
CA VAL A 633 -26.27 -21.91 29.87
C VAL A 633 -27.12 -22.01 31.13
N THR A 634 -28.01 -21.04 31.38
CA THR A 634 -28.91 -21.01 32.54
C THR A 634 -29.96 -22.13 32.53
N SER A 635 -30.35 -22.57 31.34
CA SER A 635 -31.36 -23.62 31.12
C SER A 635 -30.76 -25.03 31.10
N ILE A 636 -29.42 -25.15 31.08
CA ILE A 636 -28.71 -26.42 31.03
C ILE A 636 -28.43 -26.89 32.46
N HIS A 637 -29.01 -28.02 32.85
CA HIS A 637 -28.69 -28.69 34.11
C HIS A 637 -27.90 -29.96 33.86
N ILE A 638 -26.60 -29.94 34.12
CA ILE A 638 -25.73 -31.12 34.06
C ILE A 638 -25.30 -31.47 35.49
N PRO A 639 -25.70 -32.63 36.02
CA PRO A 639 -25.29 -33.09 37.35
C PRO A 639 -23.76 -33.12 37.46
N ASN A 640 -23.22 -32.62 38.58
CA ASN A 640 -21.78 -32.60 38.87
C ASN A 640 -20.89 -31.81 37.88
N GLN A 641 -21.46 -30.90 37.10
CA GLN A 641 -20.68 -30.05 36.19
C GLN A 641 -19.91 -28.98 36.97
N GLN A 642 -18.60 -28.91 36.77
CA GLN A 642 -17.70 -27.91 37.39
C GLN A 642 -17.33 -26.76 36.44
N PHE A 643 -17.36 -26.96 35.12
CA PHE A 643 -17.15 -25.93 34.10
C PHE A 643 -18.03 -26.16 32.87
N TYR A 644 -18.33 -25.09 32.14
CA TYR A 644 -18.91 -25.17 30.79
C TYR A 644 -17.81 -25.11 29.75
N PHE A 645 -17.69 -26.18 28.96
CA PHE A 645 -16.56 -26.38 28.06
C PHE A 645 -16.85 -26.01 26.60
N HIS A 646 -15.82 -25.50 25.95
CA HIS A 646 -15.77 -25.06 24.57
C HIS A 646 -14.56 -25.69 23.89
N LEU A 647 -14.73 -26.41 22.79
CA LEU A 647 -13.65 -26.98 21.99
C LEU A 647 -13.36 -26.12 20.75
N ILE A 648 -12.20 -25.49 20.70
CA ILE A 648 -11.79 -24.59 19.63
C ILE A 648 -10.74 -25.27 18.78
N ASP A 649 -10.97 -25.35 17.48
CA ASP A 649 -9.98 -25.82 16.51
C ASP A 649 -9.08 -24.65 16.11
N ILE A 650 -7.77 -24.84 16.28
CA ILE A 650 -6.73 -23.87 15.90
C ILE A 650 -5.75 -24.45 14.88
N ALA A 651 -6.04 -25.63 14.32
CA ALA A 651 -5.19 -26.29 13.35
C ALA A 651 -4.95 -25.39 12.14
N GLN A 652 -3.68 -25.28 11.75
CA GLN A 652 -3.27 -24.53 10.57
C GLN A 652 -3.01 -25.48 9.40
N PRO A 653 -3.33 -25.07 8.15
CA PRO A 653 -3.01 -25.86 6.95
C PRO A 653 -1.50 -26.14 6.79
N ASN A 654 -0.66 -25.27 7.35
CA ASN A 654 0.79 -25.42 7.38
C ASN A 654 1.27 -25.43 8.84
N GLU A 655 1.86 -26.54 9.27
CA GLU A 655 2.33 -26.75 10.64
C GLU A 655 3.45 -25.78 11.08
N ASN A 656 4.13 -25.14 10.12
CA ASN A 656 5.16 -24.13 10.40
C ASN A 656 4.60 -22.72 10.67
N LEU A 657 3.29 -22.51 10.49
CA LEU A 657 2.63 -21.24 10.76
C LEU A 657 1.96 -21.27 12.13
N THR A 658 2.28 -20.26 12.94
CA THR A 658 1.70 -20.09 14.27
C THR A 658 0.65 -18.99 14.28
N VAL A 659 -0.35 -19.09 15.18
CA VAL A 659 -1.44 -18.11 15.33
C VAL A 659 -1.76 -17.88 16.80
N SER A 660 -2.05 -16.64 17.21
CA SER A 660 -2.65 -16.36 18.51
C SER A 660 -4.14 -16.71 18.50
N LEU A 661 -4.69 -16.92 19.69
CA LEU A 661 -6.12 -17.14 19.91
C LEU A 661 -6.68 -16.04 20.79
N HIS A 662 -7.74 -15.38 20.33
CA HIS A 662 -8.40 -14.27 21.02
C HIS A 662 -9.83 -14.66 21.42
N PHE A 663 -10.20 -14.29 22.64
CA PHE A 663 -11.49 -14.55 23.25
C PHE A 663 -12.20 -13.25 23.58
N GLU A 664 -13.48 -13.18 23.23
CA GLU A 664 -14.36 -12.09 23.62
C GLU A 664 -15.64 -12.67 24.23
N ILE A 665 -15.90 -12.30 25.48
CA ILE A 665 -17.06 -12.79 26.25
C ILE A 665 -17.89 -11.60 26.69
N ARG A 666 -19.16 -11.57 26.30
CA ARG A 666 -20.13 -10.57 26.76
C ARG A 666 -21.12 -11.21 27.72
N PRO A 667 -21.04 -10.93 29.03
CA PRO A 667 -22.04 -11.43 29.96
C PRO A 667 -23.35 -10.66 29.80
N GLN A 668 -24.50 -11.36 29.89
CA GLN A 668 -25.80 -10.68 29.92
C GLN A 668 -25.99 -9.89 31.24
N ASN A 669 -25.34 -10.33 32.32
CA ASN A 669 -25.23 -9.59 33.58
C ASN A 669 -23.79 -9.13 33.84
N ARG A 670 -23.54 -7.82 33.70
CA ARG A 670 -22.20 -7.21 33.84
C ARG A 670 -21.60 -7.28 35.26
N ASN A 671 -22.39 -7.65 36.27
CA ASN A 671 -21.92 -7.73 37.66
C ASN A 671 -21.31 -9.10 38.01
N LEU A 672 -21.34 -10.05 37.09
CA LEU A 672 -20.82 -11.40 37.32
C LEU A 672 -19.31 -11.46 37.09
N ASN A 673 -18.67 -12.36 37.81
CA ASN A 673 -17.27 -12.70 37.62
C ASN A 673 -17.17 -14.14 37.11
N TYR A 674 -16.16 -14.43 36.30
CA TYR A 674 -15.95 -15.76 35.73
C TYR A 674 -14.53 -16.27 35.94
N LEU A 675 -14.40 -17.57 36.21
CA LEU A 675 -13.15 -18.32 36.10
C LEU A 675 -13.07 -18.93 34.71
N PHE A 676 -11.99 -18.60 34.01
CA PHE A 676 -11.63 -19.12 32.72
C PHE A 676 -10.44 -20.06 32.89
N ILE A 677 -10.51 -21.25 32.32
CA ILE A 677 -9.42 -22.23 32.28
C ILE A 677 -9.24 -22.73 30.85
N PHE A 678 -8.04 -23.18 30.50
CA PHE A 678 -7.86 -23.90 29.24
C PHE A 678 -6.79 -24.99 29.29
N LYS A 679 -6.91 -25.90 28.31
CA LYS A 679 -5.95 -26.96 28.02
C LYS A 679 -5.83 -27.18 26.51
N PHE A 680 -4.62 -27.43 26.02
CA PHE A 680 -4.35 -27.80 24.65
C PHE A 680 -4.57 -29.30 24.40
N ASP A 681 -5.09 -29.61 23.21
CA ASP A 681 -5.17 -30.97 22.64
C ASP A 681 -5.85 -32.03 23.54
N GLY A 682 -6.73 -31.61 24.44
CA GLY A 682 -7.52 -32.49 25.28
C GLY A 682 -8.35 -31.75 26.33
N PRO A 683 -9.35 -32.40 26.95
CA PRO A 683 -10.13 -31.83 28.03
C PRO A 683 -9.30 -31.79 29.34
N PRO A 684 -9.47 -30.76 30.19
CA PRO A 684 -8.80 -30.70 31.48
C PRO A 684 -9.35 -31.72 32.47
N GLN A 685 -8.45 -32.48 33.12
CA GLN A 685 -8.81 -33.36 34.24
C GLN A 685 -8.85 -32.57 35.54
N LEU A 686 -10.06 -32.31 36.02
CA LEU A 686 -10.30 -31.56 37.25
C LEU A 686 -10.30 -32.53 38.45
N ASN A 687 -9.14 -32.71 39.08
CA ASN A 687 -9.02 -33.37 40.38
C ASN A 687 -8.53 -32.37 41.44
N THR A 688 -8.51 -32.77 42.71
CA THR A 688 -8.13 -31.92 43.86
C THR A 688 -6.73 -31.31 43.78
N ALA A 689 -5.86 -31.74 42.84
CA ALA A 689 -4.56 -31.16 42.58
C ALA A 689 -4.46 -30.74 41.10
N ILE A 690 -4.77 -29.48 40.83
CA ILE A 690 -4.78 -28.81 39.52
C ILE A 690 -3.39 -28.93 38.84
N LYS A 691 -3.12 -30.08 38.23
CA LYS A 691 -1.89 -30.36 37.49
C LYS A 691 -2.13 -30.52 35.99
N ASP A 692 -3.40 -30.57 35.58
CA ASP A 692 -3.78 -30.94 34.21
C ASP A 692 -4.48 -29.80 33.43
N ILE A 693 -4.24 -28.54 33.82
CA ILE A 693 -4.59 -27.35 33.01
C ILE A 693 -3.31 -26.66 32.54
N ASP A 694 -3.37 -25.97 31.40
CA ASP A 694 -2.23 -25.20 30.90
C ASP A 694 -2.21 -23.78 31.48
N ASP A 695 -3.37 -23.16 31.70
CA ASP A 695 -3.49 -21.87 32.37
C ASP A 695 -4.92 -21.54 32.80
N TRP A 696 -5.06 -20.41 33.50
CA TRP A 696 -6.34 -19.85 33.95
C TRP A 696 -6.32 -18.32 34.00
N TYR A 697 -7.52 -17.73 34.01
CA TYR A 697 -7.73 -16.29 34.11
C TYR A 697 -9.03 -15.96 34.84
N LEU A 698 -9.08 -14.83 35.53
CA LEU A 698 -10.28 -14.33 36.20
C LEU A 698 -10.85 -13.13 35.45
N PHE A 699 -12.07 -13.28 34.94
CA PHE A 699 -12.84 -12.17 34.39
C PHE A 699 -13.64 -11.52 35.51
N CYS A 700 -13.20 -10.33 35.93
CA CYS A 700 -13.81 -9.57 37.01
C CYS A 700 -14.66 -8.44 36.45
N SER A 701 -15.87 -8.27 36.99
CA SER A 701 -16.80 -7.19 36.65
C SER A 701 -16.18 -5.80 36.77
N SER A 702 -15.22 -5.59 37.67
CA SER A 702 -14.46 -4.33 37.81
C SER A 702 -13.54 -4.02 36.62
N ASN A 703 -13.13 -5.05 35.87
CA ASN A 703 -12.17 -4.94 34.76
C ASN A 703 -12.85 -5.11 33.39
N ILE A 704 -14.19 -5.08 33.35
CA ILE A 704 -14.92 -5.10 32.09
C ILE A 704 -14.65 -3.80 31.34
N THR A 705 -14.41 -3.89 30.03
CA THR A 705 -14.24 -2.70 29.20
C THR A 705 -15.57 -1.96 29.03
N ASP A 706 -15.54 -0.69 28.62
CA ASP A 706 -16.73 0.16 28.50
C ASP A 706 -17.83 -0.43 27.59
N ASP A 707 -17.42 -1.20 26.58
CA ASP A 707 -18.30 -1.95 25.67
C ASP A 707 -18.95 -3.20 26.29
N GLY A 708 -18.63 -3.52 27.55
CA GLY A 708 -19.18 -4.65 28.30
C GLY A 708 -18.61 -6.01 27.88
N ILE A 709 -17.39 -6.06 27.33
CA ILE A 709 -16.78 -7.29 26.82
C ILE A 709 -15.52 -7.65 27.61
N HIS A 710 -15.46 -8.86 28.13
CA HIS A 710 -14.22 -9.43 28.64
C HIS A 710 -13.35 -9.96 27.50
N ARG A 711 -12.05 -9.65 27.56
CA ARG A 711 -11.08 -10.06 26.55
C ARG A 711 -9.92 -10.84 27.18
N TYR A 712 -9.54 -11.93 26.54
CA TYR A 712 -8.35 -12.70 26.88
C TYR A 712 -7.68 -13.16 25.59
N PHE A 713 -6.36 -13.28 25.59
CA PHE A 713 -5.63 -13.75 24.43
C PHE A 713 -4.53 -14.73 24.84
N ILE A 714 -4.26 -15.68 23.96
CA ILE A 714 -3.15 -16.62 24.04
C ILE A 714 -2.24 -16.29 22.86
N ASP A 715 -0.97 -15.99 23.12
CA ASP A 715 0.00 -15.67 22.06
C ASP A 715 0.29 -16.89 21.16
N ASN A 716 0.89 -16.62 20.01
CA ASN A 716 1.19 -17.63 18.99
C ASN A 716 2.33 -18.59 19.36
N ASN A 717 3.14 -18.27 20.38
CA ASN A 717 4.20 -19.17 20.86
C ASN A 717 3.59 -20.29 21.72
N ARG A 718 2.58 -19.95 22.53
CA ARG A 718 1.86 -20.92 23.37
C ARG A 718 0.95 -21.86 22.59
N THR A 719 0.38 -21.39 21.47
CA THR A 719 -0.45 -22.21 20.58
C THR A 719 0.37 -23.01 19.56
N ALA A 720 1.68 -22.75 19.46
CA ALA A 720 2.53 -23.40 18.48
C ALA A 720 2.49 -24.93 18.62
N LYS A 721 2.35 -25.64 17.50
CA LYS A 721 2.25 -27.11 17.41
C LYS A 721 0.99 -27.74 18.03
N HIS A 722 0.09 -26.94 18.57
CA HIS A 722 -1.21 -27.41 19.05
C HIS A 722 -2.26 -27.31 17.95
N ARG A 723 -3.23 -28.24 17.98
CA ARG A 723 -4.31 -28.30 16.98
C ARG A 723 -5.64 -27.86 17.57
N SER A 724 -5.82 -27.96 18.88
CA SER A 724 -7.06 -27.57 19.54
C SER A 724 -6.86 -27.01 20.94
N VAL A 725 -7.83 -26.23 21.40
CA VAL A 725 -7.89 -25.70 22.77
C VAL A 725 -9.25 -26.03 23.37
N VAL A 726 -9.27 -26.69 24.52
CA VAL A 726 -10.47 -26.86 25.34
C VAL A 726 -10.48 -25.79 26.41
N VAL A 727 -11.55 -24.99 26.42
CA VAL A 727 -11.72 -23.86 27.34
C VAL A 727 -12.89 -24.13 28.26
N GLY A 728 -12.71 -23.96 29.55
CA GLY A 728 -13.75 -24.05 30.57
C GLY A 728 -14.10 -22.67 31.12
N LEU A 729 -15.39 -22.35 31.18
CA LEU A 729 -15.92 -21.16 31.85
C LEU A 729 -16.79 -21.55 33.05
N ARG A 730 -16.61 -20.87 34.17
CA ARG A 730 -17.43 -21.02 35.38
C ARG A 730 -17.77 -19.65 35.96
N GLU A 731 -19.01 -19.47 36.41
CA GLU A 731 -19.41 -18.28 37.18
C GLU A 731 -18.89 -18.40 38.62
N LEU A 732 -18.35 -17.31 39.15
CA LEU A 732 -17.80 -17.24 40.50
C LEU A 732 -18.87 -16.84 41.52
N ASN A 733 -18.86 -17.48 42.68
CA ASN A 733 -19.74 -17.17 43.80
C ASN A 733 -19.25 -15.94 44.60
N ASN A 734 -20.12 -15.34 45.41
CA ASN A 734 -19.79 -14.16 46.24
C ASN A 734 -18.62 -14.37 47.23
N THR A 735 -18.32 -15.63 47.58
CA THR A 735 -17.17 -16.01 48.43
C THR A 735 -15.86 -16.15 47.63
N GLU A 736 -15.96 -16.27 46.31
CA GLU A 736 -14.86 -16.45 45.36
C GLU A 736 -14.49 -15.07 44.80
N MET A 737 -13.75 -14.29 45.59
CA MET A 737 -13.41 -12.91 45.21
C MET A 737 -12.32 -12.86 44.14
N CYS A 738 -12.41 -11.85 43.28
CA CYS A 738 -11.30 -11.36 42.46
C CYS A 738 -10.23 -10.70 43.33
N SER A 739 -9.52 -11.48 44.15
CA SER A 739 -8.37 -11.01 44.92
C SER A 739 -7.08 -11.18 44.11
N ASN A 740 -6.35 -10.11 43.86
CA ASN A 740 -5.13 -10.07 43.03
C ASN A 740 -3.94 -10.96 43.50
N ASN A 741 -4.07 -11.71 44.59
CA ASN A 741 -2.97 -12.40 45.27
C ASN A 741 -3.18 -13.91 45.45
N THR A 742 -3.75 -14.61 44.48
CA THR A 742 -3.81 -16.09 44.52
C THR A 742 -2.87 -16.67 43.46
N SER A 743 -1.80 -17.35 43.90
CA SER A 743 -0.85 -18.08 43.05
C SER A 743 -1.40 -19.39 42.48
N ALA A 744 -2.66 -19.70 42.77
CA ALA A 744 -3.38 -20.88 42.29
C ALA A 744 -4.81 -20.48 41.92
N PRO A 745 -5.45 -21.16 40.94
CA PRO A 745 -6.82 -20.87 40.59
C PRO A 745 -7.75 -21.23 41.76
N PRO A 746 -8.77 -20.41 42.06
CA PRO A 746 -9.75 -20.71 43.09
C PRO A 746 -10.65 -21.86 42.60
N ILE A 747 -10.26 -23.12 42.80
CA ILE A 747 -11.08 -24.27 42.39
C ILE A 747 -11.64 -25.00 43.61
N PHE A 748 -12.96 -25.15 43.60
CA PHE A 748 -13.74 -25.97 44.51
C PHE A 748 -14.38 -27.10 43.71
N ASP A 749 -14.32 -28.34 44.21
CA ASP A 749 -14.91 -29.55 43.61
C ASP A 749 -16.46 -29.57 43.60
N GLN A 750 -17.09 -28.41 43.68
CA GLN A 750 -18.53 -28.27 43.78
C GLN A 750 -19.15 -28.04 42.41
N SER A 751 -20.33 -28.64 42.21
CA SER A 751 -21.18 -28.33 41.06
C SER A 751 -21.54 -26.84 41.07
N PHE A 752 -21.50 -26.20 39.92
CA PHE A 752 -21.91 -24.79 39.78
C PHE A 752 -23.08 -24.67 38.81
N LYS A 753 -23.84 -23.57 38.92
CA LYS A 753 -24.97 -23.25 38.06
C LYS A 753 -24.85 -21.79 37.63
N PHE A 754 -24.90 -21.54 36.32
CA PHE A 754 -24.94 -20.16 35.82
C PHE A 754 -26.23 -19.48 36.23
N SER A 755 -26.11 -18.24 36.70
CA SER A 755 -27.24 -17.34 36.96
C SER A 755 -27.60 -16.49 35.75
N SER A 756 -26.68 -16.36 34.78
CA SER A 756 -26.85 -15.57 33.56
C SER A 756 -26.23 -16.25 32.34
N ASP A 757 -26.85 -16.05 31.19
CA ASP A 757 -26.30 -16.41 29.90
C ASP A 757 -25.18 -15.43 29.48
N TYR A 758 -24.40 -15.81 28.47
CA TYR A 758 -23.33 -14.99 27.91
C TYR A 758 -23.21 -15.20 26.40
N GLU A 759 -22.60 -14.23 25.72
CA GLU A 759 -22.20 -14.34 24.33
C GLU A 759 -20.69 -14.58 24.25
N LEU A 760 -20.25 -15.42 23.32
CA LEU A 760 -18.83 -15.72 23.08
C LEU A 760 -18.51 -15.53 21.59
N ARG A 761 -17.33 -14.98 21.33
CA ARG A 761 -16.70 -14.91 20.01
C ARG A 761 -15.21 -15.19 20.13
N THR A 762 -14.68 -15.90 19.14
CA THR A 762 -13.27 -16.26 19.07
C THR A 762 -12.71 -16.00 17.67
N PHE A 763 -11.47 -15.53 17.60
CA PHE A 763 -10.75 -15.37 16.35
C PHE A 763 -9.26 -15.67 16.53
N THR A 764 -8.59 -16.05 15.45
CA THR A 764 -7.15 -16.23 15.44
C THR A 764 -6.48 -15.12 14.65
N SER A 765 -5.25 -14.77 15.05
CA SER A 765 -4.43 -13.81 14.32
C SER A 765 -3.01 -14.36 14.18
N GLY A 766 -2.35 -14.07 13.06
CA GLY A 766 -0.96 -14.45 12.85
C GLY A 766 -0.09 -13.25 12.52
N CYS A 767 1.21 -13.37 12.75
CA CYS A 767 2.22 -12.45 12.25
C CYS A 767 3.13 -13.25 11.33
N TYR A 768 3.29 -12.80 10.09
CA TYR A 768 4.10 -13.51 9.10
C TYR A 768 5.05 -12.57 8.38
N TYR A 769 6.22 -13.08 8.02
CA TYR A 769 7.18 -12.40 7.15
C TYR A 769 7.36 -13.16 5.84
N LEU A 770 7.72 -12.44 4.79
CA LEU A 770 8.02 -13.02 3.48
C LEU A 770 9.49 -13.41 3.42
N ASP A 771 9.77 -14.71 3.23
CA ASP A 771 11.13 -15.20 3.06
C ASP A 771 11.69 -14.91 1.65
N PRO A 772 13.01 -15.07 1.42
CA PRO A 772 13.61 -14.85 0.10
C PRO A 772 13.06 -15.74 -1.04
N ASN A 773 12.38 -16.83 -0.70
CA ASN A 773 11.72 -17.74 -1.63
C ASN A 773 10.26 -17.35 -1.92
N ASN A 774 9.81 -16.18 -1.43
CA ASN A 774 8.43 -15.69 -1.50
C ASN A 774 7.41 -16.60 -0.78
N ASN A 775 7.79 -17.19 0.35
CA ASN A 775 6.88 -17.92 1.22
C ASN A 775 6.70 -17.20 2.55
N TRP A 776 5.48 -17.27 3.06
CA TRP A 776 5.15 -16.71 4.37
C TRP A 776 5.64 -17.63 5.50
N GLN A 777 6.32 -17.05 6.48
CA GLN A 777 6.89 -17.74 7.64
C GLN A 777 6.50 -17.03 8.94
N SER A 778 6.51 -17.75 10.07
CA SER A 778 6.18 -17.18 11.39
C SER A 778 7.36 -17.16 12.38
N GLU A 779 8.54 -17.65 11.97
CA GLU A 779 9.73 -17.67 12.82
C GLU A 779 10.18 -16.25 13.21
N GLY A 780 10.58 -16.05 14.47
CA GLY A 780 11.03 -14.73 14.93
C GLY A 780 9.91 -13.71 15.17
N LEU A 781 8.63 -14.13 15.06
CA LEU A 781 7.46 -13.26 15.20
C LEU A 781 6.56 -13.68 16.36
N LEU A 782 6.11 -12.69 17.13
CA LEU A 782 5.13 -12.87 18.20
C LEU A 782 3.94 -11.93 18.02
N VAL A 783 2.73 -12.44 18.23
CA VAL A 783 1.51 -11.63 18.25
C VAL A 783 1.34 -10.99 19.62
N GLY A 784 1.08 -9.68 19.63
CA GLY A 784 0.93 -8.89 20.84
C GLY A 784 -0.52 -8.71 21.33
N PRO A 785 -0.69 -8.29 22.60
CA PRO A 785 -2.00 -8.11 23.25
C PRO A 785 -2.88 -7.01 22.65
N LYS A 786 -2.30 -6.03 21.93
CA LYS A 786 -3.07 -4.93 21.31
C LYS A 786 -3.78 -5.36 20.01
N THR A 787 -3.66 -6.63 19.63
CA THR A 787 -4.36 -7.21 18.48
C THR A 787 -5.87 -7.23 18.72
N ASN A 788 -6.63 -6.71 17.75
CA ASN A 788 -8.10 -6.65 17.79
C ASN A 788 -8.65 -7.06 16.41
N HIS A 789 -9.84 -6.60 15.98
CA HIS A 789 -10.39 -6.90 14.64
C HIS A 789 -9.88 -5.97 13.52
N THR A 790 -9.43 -4.76 13.82
CA THR A 790 -8.98 -3.79 12.81
C THR A 790 -7.47 -3.84 12.56
N GLN A 791 -6.68 -4.37 13.50
CA GLN A 791 -5.23 -4.47 13.38
C GLN A 791 -4.64 -5.64 14.18
N THR A 792 -3.41 -6.02 13.80
CA THR A 792 -2.58 -7.00 14.50
C THR A 792 -1.31 -6.32 15.02
N GLN A 793 -0.99 -6.51 16.30
CA GLN A 793 0.29 -6.11 16.85
C GLN A 793 1.27 -7.27 16.68
N CYS A 794 2.42 -7.02 16.06
CA CYS A 794 3.48 -8.00 15.88
C CYS A 794 4.77 -7.51 16.53
N PHE A 795 5.50 -8.42 17.14
CA PHE A 795 6.87 -8.22 17.61
C PHE A 795 7.81 -9.07 16.74
N SER A 796 8.83 -8.44 16.17
CA SER A 796 9.76 -9.08 15.25
C SER A 796 11.21 -8.99 15.73
N THR A 797 11.98 -10.04 15.46
CA THR A 797 13.44 -10.07 15.65
C THR A 797 14.22 -9.62 14.43
N HIS A 798 13.56 -9.28 13.32
CA HIS A 798 14.23 -8.91 12.07
C HIS A 798 13.35 -7.96 11.23
N LEU A 799 13.92 -7.33 10.21
CA LEU A 799 13.20 -6.47 9.26
C LEU A 799 13.12 -7.09 7.87
N THR A 800 11.91 -7.15 7.32
CA THR A 800 11.61 -7.63 5.97
C THR A 800 10.26 -7.04 5.50
N THR A 801 9.36 -7.89 4.99
CA THR A 801 8.01 -7.59 4.58
C THR A 801 7.07 -8.45 5.41
N PHE A 802 6.14 -7.80 6.09
CA PHE A 802 5.23 -8.39 7.07
C PHE A 802 3.78 -8.31 6.62
N VAL A 803 3.01 -9.27 7.12
CA VAL A 803 1.57 -9.33 6.96
C VAL A 803 0.96 -9.96 8.21
N SER A 804 -0.33 -9.70 8.43
CA SER A 804 -1.09 -10.38 9.47
C SER A 804 -1.99 -11.48 8.91
N GLY A 805 -2.15 -12.54 9.69
CA GLY A 805 -3.23 -13.51 9.52
C GLY A 805 -4.46 -13.09 10.30
N TYR A 806 -5.63 -13.38 9.77
CA TYR A 806 -6.90 -13.27 10.48
C TYR A 806 -7.85 -14.38 10.07
N SER A 807 -8.37 -15.13 11.02
CA SER A 807 -9.46 -16.07 10.78
C SER A 807 -10.50 -15.99 11.88
N ASN A 808 -11.77 -15.96 11.49
CA ASN A 808 -12.84 -16.20 12.43
C ASN A 808 -12.85 -17.70 12.73
N VAL A 809 -12.77 -18.08 14.01
CA VAL A 809 -12.91 -19.48 14.39
C VAL A 809 -14.36 -19.71 14.75
N PRO A 810 -15.09 -20.59 14.05
CA PRO A 810 -16.48 -20.88 14.37
C PRO A 810 -16.64 -21.22 15.84
N CYS A 811 -17.66 -20.65 16.48
CA CYS A 811 -17.91 -20.92 17.89
C CYS A 811 -18.17 -22.43 18.12
N PRO A 812 -17.53 -23.05 19.11
CA PRO A 812 -17.43 -24.50 19.29
C PRO A 812 -18.73 -25.32 19.27
N VAL A 813 -18.55 -26.60 18.90
CA VAL A 813 -19.49 -27.69 19.16
C VAL A 813 -19.41 -28.06 20.65
N ILE A 814 -20.56 -28.12 21.32
CA ILE A 814 -20.68 -28.56 22.71
C ILE A 814 -20.33 -30.05 22.75
N LYS A 815 -19.21 -30.42 23.39
CA LYS A 815 -18.90 -31.82 23.73
C LYS A 815 -18.77 -31.93 25.24
N ASN A 816 -19.68 -32.69 25.85
CA ASN A 816 -19.66 -32.92 27.29
C ASN A 816 -18.49 -33.88 27.64
N PRO A 817 -17.61 -33.57 28.61
CA PRO A 817 -16.41 -34.38 28.90
C PRO A 817 -16.71 -35.84 29.28
N ILE A 818 -17.92 -36.12 29.79
CA ILE A 818 -18.36 -37.48 30.16
C ILE A 818 -18.29 -38.45 28.96
N PHE A 819 -18.33 -37.95 27.71
CA PHE A 819 -18.30 -38.78 26.50
C PHE A 819 -16.91 -38.89 25.85
N LEU A 820 -15.85 -38.37 26.47
CA LEU A 820 -14.47 -38.49 25.96
C LEU A 820 -13.66 -39.62 26.63
N SER A 821 -14.24 -40.35 27.58
CA SER A 821 -13.53 -41.45 28.29
C SER A 821 -13.77 -42.85 27.72
N ASP A 822 -14.69 -43.03 26.77
CA ASP A 822 -15.01 -44.35 26.23
C ASP A 822 -14.73 -44.42 24.71
N ASP A 823 -13.76 -45.26 24.34
CA ASP A 823 -13.27 -45.51 22.98
C ASP A 823 -14.30 -46.05 21.97
N LYS A 824 -15.61 -46.08 22.28
CA LYS A 824 -16.65 -46.59 21.36
C LYS A 824 -18.04 -46.06 21.68
N ILE A 825 -18.45 -44.88 21.19
CA ILE A 825 -19.89 -44.55 21.10
C ILE A 825 -20.21 -43.73 19.83
N ASN A 826 -21.08 -44.29 18.99
CA ASN A 826 -21.78 -43.62 17.89
C ASN A 826 -22.65 -42.47 18.43
N VAL A 827 -22.46 -41.25 17.95
CA VAL A 827 -23.31 -40.10 18.28
C VAL A 827 -24.32 -39.88 17.16
N GLU A 828 -25.61 -40.07 17.47
CA GLU A 828 -26.72 -39.56 16.65
C GLU A 828 -26.72 -38.03 16.73
N MET A 829 -26.38 -37.36 15.63
CA MET A 829 -26.43 -35.91 15.51
C MET A 829 -27.86 -35.47 15.19
N ASN A 830 -28.48 -34.69 16.08
CA ASN A 830 -29.63 -33.87 15.71
C ASN A 830 -29.10 -32.58 15.06
N ILE A 831 -28.88 -32.63 13.74
CA ILE A 831 -28.53 -31.47 12.92
C ILE A 831 -29.82 -30.73 12.58
N ASP A 832 -29.99 -29.52 13.11
CA ASP A 832 -30.96 -28.57 12.57
C ASP A 832 -30.44 -28.11 11.18
N ARG A 833 -31.07 -28.62 10.12
CA ARG A 833 -30.66 -28.42 8.71
C ARG A 833 -30.93 -27.01 8.17
N SER A 834 -31.29 -26.04 9.00
CA SER A 834 -31.75 -24.72 8.54
C SER A 834 -30.66 -23.65 8.40
N LEU A 835 -29.37 -23.92 8.69
CA LEU A 835 -28.33 -22.86 8.77
C LEU A 835 -27.05 -23.08 7.93
N TYR A 836 -26.99 -24.08 7.05
CA TYR A 836 -25.91 -24.23 6.07
C TYR A 836 -26.32 -23.71 4.69
N SER A 837 -26.49 -22.39 4.58
CA SER A 837 -26.37 -21.69 3.31
C SER A 837 -25.66 -20.36 3.56
N TYR A 838 -24.34 -20.36 3.36
CA TYR A 838 -23.56 -19.37 2.61
C TYR A 838 -22.06 -19.50 2.96
N GLN A 839 -21.26 -19.65 1.90
CA GLN A 839 -19.79 -19.52 1.85
C GLN A 839 -18.92 -20.55 2.57
N HIS A 840 -18.82 -21.75 1.96
CA HIS A 840 -17.54 -22.46 1.86
C HIS A 840 -17.49 -23.19 0.50
N ASN A 841 -16.88 -22.58 -0.51
CA ASN A 841 -16.36 -23.31 -1.66
C ASN A 841 -14.89 -23.60 -1.39
N SER A 842 -14.65 -24.62 -0.57
CA SER A 842 -13.35 -25.27 -0.45
C SER A 842 -13.62 -26.76 -0.22
N ASN A 843 -13.08 -27.56 -1.14
CA ASN A 843 -13.06 -29.01 -1.15
C ASN A 843 -12.86 -29.62 0.25
N LEU A 844 -13.93 -30.21 0.79
CA LEU A 844 -13.83 -31.29 1.77
C LEU A 844 -14.17 -32.56 1.01
N SER A 845 -13.14 -33.26 0.55
CA SER A 845 -13.26 -34.67 0.21
C SER A 845 -13.66 -35.40 1.49
N VAL A 846 -14.94 -35.72 1.62
CA VAL A 846 -15.44 -36.61 2.66
C VAL A 846 -15.00 -38.03 2.28
N SER A 847 -13.79 -38.40 2.67
CA SER A 847 -13.34 -39.78 2.65
C SER A 847 -13.97 -40.52 3.81
N TYR A 848 -15.02 -41.29 3.51
CA TYR A 848 -15.51 -42.34 4.40
C TYR A 848 -14.39 -43.39 4.56
N PHE A 849 -13.68 -43.36 5.68
CA PHE A 849 -12.92 -44.52 6.13
C PHE A 849 -13.76 -45.26 7.17
N THR A 850 -14.40 -46.33 6.72
CA THR A 850 -14.92 -47.40 7.57
C THR A 850 -13.76 -48.30 7.98
N GLN A 851 -13.40 -48.29 9.27
CA GLN A 851 -13.10 -49.50 10.03
C GLN A 851 -13.21 -49.25 11.53
#